data_AF-A0A1C0SNQ1-F1
#
_entry.id   AF-A0A1C0SNQ1-F1
#
_cell.length_a   1.000
_cell.length_b   1.000
_cell.length_c   1.000
_cell.angle_alpha   90.00
_cell.angle_beta   90.00
_cell.angle_gamma   90.00
#
_symmetry.space_group_name_H-M   'P 1'
#
loop_
_entity.id
_entity.type
_entity.pdbx_description
1 polymer ?
#
loop_
_entity_poly.entity_id
_entity_poly.type
_entity_poly.pdbx_seq_one_letter_code
_entity_poly.pdbx_strand_id
1 'polypeptide(L)'
;MRLRELDLVRYGKFTERRLDFGPATAGRPDLHIVYGPNEAGKSTLFSGFLDLLFGIEHYSSYGFLHPYQTMRVGGTIEAAGRTHQAFRIKRKTNTLVGADDQPLPDNLFSASLGSIDRATYRMMFSLDDDSIEQGGEAILKSEGELGSLLFSASSGLPDSAAILSTLRAEADAFYRPQARKHQLSELKAELDALKVERNGLDVNAREYASLRKTLLAARERHDAAMARRVELRVERDRLKAQIDALPLFRRLCGLRADLAKTPTLPLAPAEWATELPALRRRDVEIATKLRQLDDETRRRQEELEDLPRDEAALILMERLNALQEVALDARYVTAARDMPARIEELSRTKTEIAACLIRLGEPGDRDPASLLLPTATNARLQELSRQHSALQERAASARQEADGAKRAERETASELARLQAEGGPYVDSGALAERLRRLRQDDCGLRLRAARQSLERLDAELACKLEALKPYSGSADDLLGLPVPAAGTIETWRRDLATQDEKRLRLADRVASETEQLAGEEARLAALVASGGAIDDRASAALRQHRQHAWEQHRARLDTTTAALFEDALNLDDDATALRLAEAAKVADMRSLTFSIAERRARLDALRKQQLSLAEESSPLAKAVTTAAAVCGLPHVTQLPQLEAWLAARLVALDIREQQRSTRLDLDRAQADENDARDVLKESLAEIGVIERLPKRLDDLLAFAENAVAQAQAAFSAGKAAREAVRRAGDMLEQRQSTLAQAEDALSSWQEQWDDPLSATWLADRQERPLPDRVAPMLAVLQDLDKLVQRKADLDHRVAGMRKDQVAFETAVADLAGMPGIEDTLATFAAMRARVADAEKQEDRRAALLAELLRVEEEKRTIAAEQDLHTARKRLVLDFFNCETLDEAGLRLDAAREQERLRQRIAESEADLASRLGVAGSEDAEALLATLDDETVRLELARVEALLEESDRDVSELHADVRTKEAALANIAGDDTVAALDQRRRTLLLEIEAKALGYLKLKAGVIAAEQALRLFRERHRSAMMRRASETFSRISGGEYSSLSAQADKGQEFLIANAAAGGSKLARDLSKGTRFQLYLSLRIAGYHEVAAARETLPFIADDIMETFDDGRAGRAFELMADMARVGQVIYLTHHEHLCDIARTACPEVTIHRL
;
A
#
# COMPACT_ATOMS: atom_id res chain seq x y z
N MET A 1 -17.32 49.09 14.50
CA MET A 1 -18.45 48.21 14.19
C MET A 1 -19.52 48.48 15.22
N ARG A 2 -20.76 48.67 14.79
CA ARG A 2 -21.90 49.00 15.66
C ARG A 2 -23.13 48.18 15.24
N LEU A 3 -23.85 47.64 16.22
CA LEU A 3 -25.12 46.97 16.01
C LEU A 3 -26.24 48.03 16.01
N ARG A 4 -26.80 48.33 14.85
CA ARG A 4 -27.91 49.28 14.73
C ARG A 4 -29.22 48.62 15.11
N GLU A 5 -29.45 47.41 14.63
CA GLU A 5 -30.68 46.65 14.88
C GLU A 5 -30.37 45.17 14.98
N LEU A 6 -31.05 44.46 15.88
CA LEU A 6 -30.99 43.01 16.02
C LEU A 6 -32.38 42.40 15.76
N ASP A 7 -32.47 41.60 14.72
CA ASP A 7 -33.68 40.92 14.26
C ASP A 7 -33.64 39.43 14.63
N LEU A 8 -34.36 39.08 15.70
CA LEU A 8 -34.55 37.70 16.15
C LEU A 8 -35.82 37.13 15.48
N VAL A 9 -35.71 36.87 14.16
CA VAL A 9 -36.84 36.48 13.30
C VAL A 9 -37.41 35.12 13.73
N ARG A 10 -36.56 34.09 13.83
CA ARG A 10 -36.90 32.75 14.32
C ARG A 10 -35.70 32.20 15.07
N TYR A 11 -35.52 32.61 16.33
CA TYR A 11 -34.31 32.27 17.08
C TYR A 11 -34.59 32.12 18.58
N GLY A 12 -34.28 30.95 19.15
CA GLY A 12 -34.55 30.64 20.55
C GLY A 12 -36.04 30.75 20.86
N LYS A 13 -36.39 31.47 21.93
CA LYS A 13 -37.79 31.73 22.30
C LYS A 13 -38.44 32.89 21.53
N PHE A 14 -37.68 33.64 20.72
CA PHE A 14 -38.20 34.81 20.04
C PHE A 14 -38.76 34.45 18.66
N THR A 15 -39.89 35.05 18.32
CA THR A 15 -40.52 35.01 17.00
C THR A 15 -40.77 36.44 16.57
N GLU A 16 -40.12 36.88 15.50
CA GLU A 16 -40.25 38.21 14.91
C GLU A 16 -39.98 39.36 15.91
N ARG A 17 -39.04 39.17 16.84
CA ARG A 17 -38.65 40.23 17.79
C ARG A 17 -37.51 41.06 17.19
N ARG A 18 -37.70 42.37 17.15
CA ARG A 18 -36.68 43.35 16.74
C ARG A 18 -36.30 44.25 17.90
N LEU A 19 -35.00 44.47 18.07
CA LEU A 19 -34.44 45.49 18.95
C LEU A 19 -33.71 46.51 18.11
N ASP A 20 -34.15 47.76 18.19
CA ASP A 20 -33.58 48.88 17.46
C ASP A 20 -32.77 49.76 18.42
N PHE A 21 -31.46 49.85 18.18
CA PHE A 21 -30.52 50.67 18.95
C PHE A 21 -30.34 52.08 18.34
N GLY A 22 -31.08 52.42 17.26
CA GLY A 22 -31.04 53.72 16.59
C GLY A 22 -29.70 54.03 15.91
N PRO A 23 -29.55 55.18 15.23
CA PRO A 23 -28.27 55.62 14.66
C PRO A 23 -27.33 56.22 15.73
N ALA A 24 -26.02 56.11 15.51
CA ALA A 24 -25.03 56.76 16.38
C ALA A 24 -25.18 58.30 16.33
N THR A 25 -25.34 58.93 17.49
CA THR A 25 -25.43 60.40 17.60
C THR A 25 -24.11 60.96 18.08
N ALA A 26 -23.42 61.73 17.23
CA ALA A 26 -22.12 62.31 17.57
C ALA A 26 -22.21 63.19 18.84
N GLY A 27 -21.31 62.97 19.79
CA GLY A 27 -21.24 63.71 21.05
C GLY A 27 -22.04 63.09 22.21
N ARG A 28 -22.93 62.11 21.94
CA ARG A 28 -23.65 61.36 22.96
C ARG A 28 -23.02 59.98 23.21
N PRO A 29 -23.03 59.46 24.45
CA PRO A 29 -22.58 58.11 24.75
C PRO A 29 -23.56 57.07 24.17
N ASP A 30 -23.05 56.09 23.44
CA ASP A 30 -23.81 55.00 22.81
C ASP A 30 -24.08 53.85 23.79
N LEU A 31 -24.65 54.21 24.95
CA LEU A 31 -24.95 53.30 26.05
C LEU A 31 -26.41 52.86 25.99
N HIS A 32 -26.61 51.55 25.90
CA HIS A 32 -27.92 50.91 25.86
C HIS A 32 -28.09 49.94 27.01
N ILE A 33 -29.25 49.97 27.66
CA ILE A 33 -29.64 48.99 28.67
C ILE A 33 -30.81 48.20 28.16
N VAL A 34 -30.72 46.88 28.20
CA VAL A 34 -31.82 45.99 27.87
C VAL A 34 -32.33 45.36 29.17
N TYR A 35 -33.45 45.87 29.64
CA TYR A 35 -34.13 45.39 30.84
C TYR A 35 -35.17 44.35 30.50
N GLY A 36 -35.19 43.25 31.24
CA GLY A 36 -36.31 42.30 31.21
C GLY A 36 -36.25 41.32 32.38
N PRO A 37 -37.39 40.79 32.86
CA PRO A 37 -37.42 39.83 33.96
C PRO A 37 -36.58 38.57 33.66
N ASN A 38 -36.36 37.73 34.68
CA ASN A 38 -35.74 36.43 34.44
C ASN A 38 -36.57 35.64 33.42
N GLU A 39 -35.89 34.85 32.58
CA GLU A 39 -36.48 34.15 31.43
C GLU A 39 -36.98 35.07 30.30
N ALA A 40 -36.81 36.40 30.35
CA ALA A 40 -37.15 37.33 29.26
C ALA A 40 -36.29 37.15 27.99
N GLY A 41 -35.22 36.34 28.03
CA GLY A 41 -34.42 35.96 26.85
C GLY A 41 -33.17 36.79 26.61
N LYS A 42 -32.63 37.46 27.63
CA LYS A 42 -31.40 38.27 27.54
C LYS A 42 -30.21 37.44 27.01
N SER A 43 -29.96 36.26 27.57
CA SER A 43 -28.88 35.39 27.11
C SER A 43 -29.15 34.77 25.72
N THR A 44 -30.43 34.57 25.36
CA THR A 44 -30.84 34.18 23.99
C THR A 44 -30.55 35.27 22.97
N LEU A 45 -30.79 36.54 23.33
CA LEU A 45 -30.47 37.71 22.52
C LEU A 45 -28.96 37.83 22.32
N PHE A 46 -28.18 37.72 23.40
CA PHE A 46 -26.72 37.79 23.32
C PHE A 46 -26.14 36.69 22.43
N SER A 47 -26.61 35.45 22.59
CA SER A 47 -26.21 34.33 21.74
C SER A 47 -26.62 34.55 20.27
N GLY A 48 -27.81 35.11 20.03
CA GLY A 48 -28.27 35.47 18.69
C GLY A 48 -27.36 36.50 18.01
N PHE A 49 -26.87 37.49 18.75
CA PHE A 49 -25.89 38.45 18.24
C PHE A 49 -24.54 37.80 17.92
N LEU A 50 -24.02 36.91 18.79
CA LEU A 50 -22.78 36.17 18.49
C LEU A 50 -22.95 35.24 17.27
N ASP A 51 -24.09 34.60 17.12
CA ASP A 51 -24.41 33.73 15.98
C ASP A 51 -24.55 34.52 14.68
N LEU A 52 -25.02 35.76 14.74
CA LEU A 52 -25.00 36.68 13.59
C LEU A 52 -23.56 36.95 13.13
N LEU A 53 -22.64 37.26 14.05
CA LEU A 53 -21.25 37.60 13.72
C LEU A 53 -20.39 36.39 13.31
N PHE A 54 -20.51 35.26 14.02
CA PHE A 54 -19.60 34.10 13.87
C PHE A 54 -20.26 32.87 13.25
N GLY A 55 -21.57 32.89 13.02
CA GLY A 55 -22.36 31.76 12.51
C GLY A 55 -23.10 31.00 13.61
N ILE A 56 -24.20 30.36 13.24
CA ILE A 56 -24.99 29.50 14.14
C ILE A 56 -24.24 28.19 14.36
N GLU A 57 -23.93 27.86 15.61
CA GLU A 57 -23.21 26.64 15.98
C GLU A 57 -23.92 25.36 15.51
N HIS A 58 -23.15 24.30 15.25
CA HIS A 58 -23.69 23.03 14.76
C HIS A 58 -24.72 22.43 15.75
N TYR A 59 -24.42 22.52 17.04
CA TYR A 59 -25.28 22.17 18.17
C TYR A 59 -25.66 23.45 18.94
N SER A 60 -26.71 24.16 18.52
CA SER A 60 -27.18 25.37 19.21
C SER A 60 -28.33 25.01 20.17
N SER A 61 -28.19 25.35 21.45
CA SER A 61 -29.23 25.10 22.48
C SER A 61 -30.53 25.90 22.24
N TYR A 62 -30.55 26.81 21.26
CA TYR A 62 -31.66 27.72 20.98
C TYR A 62 -32.57 27.28 19.81
N GLY A 63 -32.53 26.00 19.41
CA GLY A 63 -33.41 25.41 18.40
C GLY A 63 -34.71 24.78 18.93
N PHE A 64 -35.12 25.09 20.16
CA PHE A 64 -36.24 24.39 20.84
C PHE A 64 -37.65 24.81 20.38
N LEU A 65 -37.86 26.08 20.03
CA LEU A 65 -39.16 26.58 19.53
C LEU A 65 -39.20 26.60 18.00
N HIS A 66 -38.07 26.90 17.37
CA HIS A 66 -37.91 26.98 15.91
C HIS A 66 -36.95 25.89 15.43
N PRO A 67 -37.39 24.97 14.54
CA PRO A 67 -36.50 23.96 13.97
C PRO A 67 -35.26 24.59 13.33
N TYR A 68 -34.10 23.94 13.49
CA TYR A 68 -32.79 24.41 13.00
C TYR A 68 -32.79 24.94 11.55
N GLN A 69 -33.55 24.33 10.65
CA GLN A 69 -33.64 24.71 9.24
C GLN A 69 -34.34 26.06 9.02
N THR A 70 -35.22 26.44 9.96
CA THR A 70 -35.99 27.68 9.92
C THR A 70 -35.37 28.79 10.77
N MET A 71 -34.28 28.50 11.49
CA MET A 71 -33.61 29.49 12.33
C MET A 71 -33.03 30.61 11.48
N ARG A 72 -33.42 31.83 11.85
CA ARG A 72 -32.99 33.06 11.17
C ARG A 72 -32.78 34.14 12.23
N VAL A 73 -31.54 34.59 12.34
CA VAL A 73 -31.16 35.76 13.13
C VAL A 73 -30.47 36.74 12.22
N GLY A 74 -30.87 38.00 12.27
CA GLY A 74 -30.28 39.03 11.44
C GLY A 74 -30.15 40.32 12.18
N GLY A 75 -29.76 41.34 11.44
CA GLY A 75 -29.67 42.68 11.97
C GLY A 75 -29.01 43.62 10.99
N THR A 76 -29.05 44.88 11.35
CA THR A 76 -28.36 45.95 10.64
C THR A 76 -27.08 46.26 11.39
N ILE A 77 -25.93 45.95 10.80
CA ILE A 77 -24.59 46.18 11.38
C ILE A 77 -23.86 47.23 10.56
N GLU A 78 -23.32 48.23 11.23
CA GLU A 78 -22.43 49.22 10.65
C GLU A 78 -20.98 48.75 10.84
N ALA A 79 -20.27 48.46 9.75
CA ALA A 79 -18.91 47.93 9.76
C ALA A 79 -18.10 48.52 8.59
N ALA A 80 -16.82 48.86 8.83
CA ALA A 80 -15.93 49.43 7.81
C ALA A 80 -16.52 50.65 7.06
N GLY A 81 -17.31 51.47 7.77
CA GLY A 81 -17.97 52.67 7.22
C GLY A 81 -19.17 52.39 6.31
N ARG A 82 -19.68 51.16 6.25
CA ARG A 82 -20.89 50.77 5.50
C ARG A 82 -21.93 50.15 6.41
N THR A 83 -23.21 50.33 6.05
CA THR A 83 -24.33 49.67 6.72
C THR A 83 -24.68 48.38 5.99
N HIS A 84 -24.63 47.26 6.70
CA HIS A 84 -24.94 45.93 6.19
C HIS A 84 -26.20 45.40 6.86
N GLN A 85 -27.25 45.18 6.08
CA GLN A 85 -28.40 44.42 6.53
C GLN A 85 -28.20 42.95 6.15
N ALA A 86 -27.99 42.10 7.15
CA ALA A 86 -27.64 40.71 6.94
C ALA A 86 -28.41 39.79 7.88
N PHE A 87 -28.78 38.62 7.37
CA PHE A 87 -29.41 37.55 8.12
C PHE A 87 -28.53 36.30 8.05
N ARG A 88 -28.29 35.67 9.18
CA ARG A 88 -27.64 34.37 9.29
C ARG A 88 -28.70 33.28 9.35
N ILE A 89 -28.56 32.29 8.47
CA ILE A 89 -29.38 31.08 8.40
C ILE A 89 -28.49 29.85 8.57
N LYS A 90 -29.06 28.76 9.10
CA LYS A 90 -28.30 27.53 9.35
C LYS A 90 -28.11 26.73 8.07
N ARG A 91 -26.93 26.87 7.43
CA ARG A 91 -26.48 26.11 6.23
C ARG A 91 -25.01 25.69 6.39
N LYS A 92 -24.51 24.79 5.53
CA LYS A 92 -23.09 24.37 5.53
C LYS A 92 -22.16 25.39 4.86
N THR A 93 -22.67 26.16 3.90
CA THR A 93 -21.96 27.21 3.15
C THR A 93 -22.94 28.35 2.82
N ASN A 94 -22.43 29.57 2.64
CA ASN A 94 -23.25 30.78 2.37
C ASN A 94 -24.31 31.00 3.46
N THR A 95 -23.82 31.06 4.69
CA THR A 95 -24.65 31.18 5.90
C THR A 95 -25.20 32.59 6.10
N LEU A 96 -24.56 33.62 5.54
CA LEU A 96 -25.09 34.99 5.49
C LEU A 96 -25.92 35.22 4.22
N VAL A 97 -27.07 35.86 4.39
CA VAL A 97 -27.93 36.32 3.30
C VAL A 97 -28.31 37.79 3.49
N GLY A 98 -28.54 38.51 2.39
CA GLY A 98 -29.03 39.89 2.40
C GLY A 98 -30.53 39.99 2.71
N ALA A 99 -31.05 41.20 2.71
CA ALA A 99 -32.48 41.47 2.89
C ALA A 99 -33.36 40.92 1.75
N ASP A 100 -32.76 40.67 0.59
CA ASP A 100 -33.34 40.07 -0.61
C ASP A 100 -33.13 38.55 -0.70
N ASP A 101 -32.67 37.92 0.38
CA ASP A 101 -32.30 36.49 0.49
C ASP A 101 -31.16 36.03 -0.46
N GLN A 102 -30.41 36.98 -1.05
CA GLN A 102 -29.19 36.66 -1.81
C GLN A 102 -28.02 36.32 -0.88
N PRO A 103 -27.19 35.31 -1.19
CA PRO A 103 -26.06 34.92 -0.36
C PRO A 103 -25.00 36.03 -0.31
N LEU A 104 -24.61 36.41 0.91
CA LEU A 104 -23.48 37.30 1.17
C LEU A 104 -22.23 36.47 1.50
N PRO A 105 -21.02 36.98 1.20
CA PRO A 105 -19.79 36.30 1.58
C PRO A 105 -19.74 36.02 3.09
N ASP A 106 -19.45 34.79 3.50
CA ASP A 106 -19.41 34.42 4.93
C ASP A 106 -18.31 35.20 5.71
N ASN A 107 -17.33 35.76 4.99
CA ASN A 107 -16.28 36.64 5.51
C ASN A 107 -16.65 38.13 5.47
N LEU A 108 -17.92 38.51 5.26
CA LEU A 108 -18.37 39.92 5.15
C LEU A 108 -17.86 40.79 6.32
N PHE A 109 -17.88 40.26 7.54
CA PHE A 109 -17.45 40.97 8.74
C PHE A 109 -15.96 40.78 9.10
N SER A 110 -15.21 39.97 8.34
CA SER A 110 -13.82 39.63 8.68
C SER A 110 -12.88 40.84 8.66
N ALA A 111 -13.16 41.84 7.80
CA ALA A 111 -12.36 43.07 7.74
C ALA A 111 -12.44 43.90 9.03
N SER A 112 -13.62 43.97 9.67
CA SER A 112 -13.81 44.69 10.93
C SER A 112 -13.52 43.83 12.17
N LEU A 113 -13.72 42.51 12.09
CA LEU A 113 -13.36 41.57 13.17
C LEU A 113 -11.84 41.34 13.23
N GLY A 114 -11.13 41.35 12.10
CA GLY A 114 -9.72 41.00 12.01
C GLY A 114 -9.50 39.50 12.29
N SER A 115 -8.51 39.18 13.13
CA SER A 115 -8.22 37.81 13.60
C SER A 115 -8.98 37.42 14.87
N ILE A 116 -10.06 38.14 15.21
CA ILE A 116 -10.85 37.87 16.42
C ILE A 116 -11.86 36.79 16.11
N ASP A 117 -11.70 35.64 16.76
CA ASP A 117 -12.68 34.56 16.75
C ASP A 117 -13.73 34.72 17.87
N ARG A 118 -14.73 33.83 17.89
CA ARG A 118 -15.85 33.86 18.85
C ARG A 118 -15.37 33.81 20.31
N ALA A 119 -14.32 33.02 20.60
CA ALA A 119 -13.76 32.88 21.94
C ALA A 119 -13.03 34.17 22.36
N THR A 120 -12.22 34.74 21.48
CA THR A 120 -11.54 36.03 21.71
C THR A 120 -12.53 37.16 21.87
N TYR A 121 -13.64 37.16 21.11
CA TYR A 121 -14.73 38.12 21.29
C TYR A 121 -15.36 38.01 22.68
N ARG A 122 -15.77 36.81 23.08
CA ARG A 122 -16.36 36.57 24.41
C ARG A 122 -15.41 36.95 25.53
N MET A 123 -14.12 36.74 25.33
CA MET A 123 -13.12 37.19 26.27
C MET A 123 -13.09 38.73 26.28
N MET A 124 -12.82 39.42 25.17
CA MET A 124 -12.51 40.87 25.15
C MET A 124 -13.70 41.83 25.20
N PHE A 125 -14.78 41.50 24.51
CA PHE A 125 -15.91 42.39 24.22
C PHE A 125 -17.23 41.92 24.84
N SER A 126 -17.16 40.87 25.66
CA SER A 126 -18.29 40.39 26.43
C SER A 126 -17.91 40.23 27.89
N LEU A 127 -18.86 40.47 28.78
CA LEU A 127 -18.83 39.90 30.13
C LEU A 127 -20.22 39.38 30.51
N ASP A 128 -20.23 38.31 31.27
CA ASP A 128 -21.38 37.72 31.95
C ASP A 128 -20.96 37.35 33.38
N ASP A 129 -21.89 36.89 34.22
CA ASP A 129 -21.59 36.54 35.62
C ASP A 129 -20.49 35.46 35.75
N ASP A 130 -20.53 34.43 34.90
CA ASP A 130 -19.52 33.37 34.87
C ASP A 130 -18.13 33.90 34.47
N SER A 131 -18.04 34.77 33.45
CA SER A 131 -16.75 35.28 32.95
C SER A 131 -16.16 36.40 33.81
N ILE A 132 -16.96 37.16 34.55
CA ILE A 132 -16.45 38.09 35.57
C ILE A 132 -15.93 37.34 36.80
N GLU A 133 -16.57 36.21 37.18
CA GLU A 133 -16.10 35.33 38.24
C GLU A 133 -14.79 34.62 37.87
N GLN A 134 -14.78 33.91 36.73
CA GLN A 134 -13.59 33.23 36.22
C GLN A 134 -12.44 34.22 35.96
N GLY A 135 -12.76 35.41 35.44
CA GLY A 135 -11.79 36.47 35.24
C GLY A 135 -11.19 37.01 36.53
N GLY A 136 -12.02 37.23 37.55
CA GLY A 136 -11.60 37.59 38.90
C GLY A 136 -10.72 36.52 39.56
N GLU A 137 -10.98 35.24 39.30
CA GLU A 137 -10.16 34.12 39.76
C GLU A 137 -8.86 33.93 38.96
N ALA A 138 -8.86 34.19 37.65
CA ALA A 138 -7.66 34.13 36.82
C ALA A 138 -6.59 35.13 37.29
N ILE A 139 -7.03 36.29 37.79
CA ILE A 139 -6.13 37.27 38.45
C ILE A 139 -5.45 36.65 39.70
N LEU A 140 -6.12 35.74 40.43
CA LEU A 140 -5.55 35.07 41.62
C LEU A 140 -4.47 34.07 41.26
N LYS A 141 -4.70 33.30 40.19
CA LYS A 141 -3.80 32.24 39.74
C LYS A 141 -2.47 32.77 39.19
N SER A 142 -2.37 34.10 38.98
CA SER A 142 -1.14 34.78 38.57
C SER A 142 -0.45 34.14 37.38
N GLU A 143 -1.25 33.60 36.46
CA GLU A 143 -0.79 33.29 35.12
C GLU A 143 -0.66 34.64 34.41
N GLY A 144 0.55 35.21 34.37
CA GLY A 144 0.88 36.45 33.62
C GLY A 144 0.46 36.46 32.14
N GLU A 145 -0.26 35.42 31.70
CA GLU A 145 -1.02 35.28 30.48
C GLU A 145 -2.20 36.25 30.34
N LEU A 146 -2.90 36.69 31.40
CA LEU A 146 -4.08 37.55 31.19
C LEU A 146 -3.69 38.91 30.55
N GLY A 147 -2.59 39.50 31.03
CA GLY A 147 -2.01 40.71 30.45
C GLY A 147 -1.38 40.47 29.07
N SER A 148 -0.87 39.27 28.80
CA SER A 148 -0.27 38.92 27.50
C SER A 148 -1.32 38.54 26.45
N LEU A 149 -2.47 37.98 26.85
CA LEU A 149 -3.61 37.58 26.02
C LEU A 149 -4.46 38.78 25.63
N LEU A 150 -4.76 39.67 26.59
CA LEU A 150 -5.38 40.97 26.28
C LEU A 150 -4.52 41.78 25.28
N PHE A 151 -3.21 41.63 25.39
CA PHE A 151 -2.22 42.31 24.55
C PHE A 151 -2.03 41.66 23.18
N SER A 152 -1.91 40.33 23.11
CA SER A 152 -1.75 39.58 21.85
C SER A 152 -2.98 39.70 20.96
N ALA A 153 -4.17 39.80 21.57
CA ALA A 153 -5.41 40.04 20.86
C ALA A 153 -5.54 41.51 20.40
N SER A 154 -4.99 42.48 21.15
CA SER A 154 -4.91 43.88 20.70
C SER A 154 -3.95 44.10 19.52
N SER A 155 -2.92 43.26 19.38
CA SER A 155 -1.93 43.33 18.29
C SER A 155 -2.26 42.46 17.07
N GLY A 156 -3.27 41.59 17.16
CA GLY A 156 -3.68 40.70 16.07
C GLY A 156 -2.70 39.53 15.80
N LEU A 157 -1.84 39.18 16.75
CA LEU A 157 -0.81 38.14 16.59
C LEU A 157 -0.88 37.06 17.68
N PRO A 158 -1.97 36.27 17.72
CA PRO A 158 -2.19 35.27 18.77
C PRO A 158 -1.14 34.14 18.80
N ASP A 159 -0.41 33.88 17.71
CA ASP A 159 0.47 32.69 17.57
C ASP A 159 1.99 32.98 17.56
N SER A 160 2.39 34.22 17.80
CA SER A 160 3.80 34.66 17.66
C SER A 160 4.78 34.02 18.66
N ALA A 161 4.30 33.66 19.87
CA ALA A 161 5.14 33.04 20.90
C ALA A 161 5.45 31.56 20.60
N ALA A 162 4.46 30.82 20.10
CA ALA A 162 4.62 29.43 19.69
C ALA A 162 5.63 29.32 18.53
N ILE A 163 5.45 30.14 17.49
CA ILE A 163 6.35 30.18 16.33
C ILE A 163 7.80 30.48 16.76
N LEU A 164 8.04 31.47 17.63
CA LEU A 164 9.39 31.79 18.10
C LEU A 164 10.03 30.67 18.92
N SER A 165 9.25 29.95 19.72
CA SER A 165 9.74 28.79 20.46
C SER A 165 10.18 27.64 19.55
N THR A 166 9.45 27.41 18.45
CA THR A 166 9.79 26.41 17.44
C THR A 166 11.07 26.80 16.70
N LEU A 167 11.17 28.04 16.22
CA LEU A 167 12.36 28.55 15.54
C LEU A 167 13.60 28.53 16.46
N ARG A 168 13.41 28.75 17.76
CA ARG A 168 14.48 28.65 18.75
C ARG A 168 14.94 27.21 18.98
N ALA A 169 14.02 26.26 19.07
CA ALA A 169 14.34 24.84 19.22
C ALA A 169 15.11 24.33 17.99
N GLU A 170 14.74 24.78 16.79
CA GLU A 170 15.45 24.46 15.54
C GLU A 170 16.88 25.02 15.52
N ALA A 171 17.08 26.28 15.95
CA ALA A 171 18.42 26.86 16.05
C ALA A 171 19.29 26.11 17.09
N ASP A 172 18.73 25.83 18.27
CA ASP A 172 19.46 25.21 19.38
C ASP A 172 19.81 23.72 19.08
N ALA A 173 19.10 23.06 18.16
CA ALA A 173 19.44 21.71 17.69
C ALA A 173 20.75 21.67 16.88
N PHE A 174 21.07 22.73 16.14
CA PHE A 174 22.33 22.81 15.38
C PHE A 174 23.53 23.16 16.28
N TYR A 175 23.38 24.21 17.09
CA TYR A 175 24.44 24.67 18.00
C TYR A 175 23.89 25.38 19.25
N ARG A 176 24.37 24.93 20.41
CA ARG A 176 24.10 25.56 21.71
C ARG A 176 25.41 25.69 22.51
N PRO A 177 25.79 26.89 22.99
CA PRO A 177 27.10 27.18 23.60
C PRO A 177 27.56 26.33 24.80
N GLN A 178 26.68 25.52 25.38
CA GLN A 178 26.96 24.67 26.56
C GLN A 178 26.51 23.21 26.40
N ALA A 179 25.94 22.84 25.24
CA ALA A 179 25.52 21.47 25.00
C ALA A 179 26.71 20.63 24.52
N ARG A 180 26.91 19.45 25.10
CA ARG A 180 27.95 18.51 24.66
C ARG A 180 27.59 17.73 23.41
N LYS A 181 26.29 17.69 23.04
CA LYS A 181 25.76 17.02 21.86
C LYS A 181 24.86 17.99 21.10
N HIS A 182 25.28 18.35 19.90
CA HIS A 182 24.52 19.12 18.91
C HIS A 182 25.04 18.77 17.52
N GLN A 183 24.29 19.06 16.45
CA GLN A 183 24.67 18.61 15.11
C GLN A 183 26.07 19.09 14.68
N LEU A 184 26.47 20.32 15.06
CA LEU A 184 27.82 20.81 14.78
C LEU A 184 28.95 20.01 15.48
N SER A 185 28.71 19.42 16.67
CA SER A 185 29.72 18.62 17.37
C SER A 185 29.92 17.25 16.71
N GLU A 186 28.85 16.69 16.13
CA GLU A 186 28.87 15.44 15.39
C GLU A 186 29.62 15.62 14.07
N LEU A 187 29.26 16.64 13.28
CA LEU A 187 29.93 16.99 12.03
C LEU A 187 31.42 17.31 12.24
N LYS A 188 31.78 17.94 13.37
CA LYS A 188 33.18 18.22 13.70
C LYS A 188 33.95 16.94 14.07
N ALA A 189 33.34 16.04 14.84
CA ALA A 189 33.97 14.76 15.19
C ALA A 189 34.22 13.90 13.94
N GLU A 190 33.27 13.88 13.01
CA GLU A 190 33.37 13.21 11.73
C GLU A 190 34.48 13.83 10.84
N LEU A 191 34.59 15.16 10.82
CA LEU A 191 35.68 15.86 10.13
C LEU A 191 37.07 15.55 10.71
N ASP A 192 37.18 15.42 12.03
CA ASP A 192 38.45 15.11 12.70
C ASP A 192 38.84 13.64 12.51
N ALA A 193 37.87 12.71 12.43
CA ALA A 193 38.11 11.31 12.05
C ALA A 193 38.69 11.20 10.62
N LEU A 194 38.09 11.90 9.65
CA LEU A 194 38.58 11.92 8.26
C LEU A 194 40.00 12.48 8.12
N LYS A 195 40.42 13.42 8.99
CA LYS A 195 41.80 13.95 8.99
C LYS A 195 42.82 12.92 9.48
N VAL A 196 42.46 12.12 10.50
CA VAL A 196 43.33 11.07 11.04
C VAL A 196 43.51 9.97 10.00
N GLU A 197 42.43 9.56 9.32
CA GLU A 197 42.46 8.56 8.24
C GLU A 197 43.35 8.99 7.07
N ARG A 198 43.25 10.24 6.61
CA ARG A 198 44.08 10.76 5.51
C ARG A 198 45.58 10.77 5.82
N ASN A 199 45.97 11.17 7.03
CA ASN A 199 47.39 11.23 7.39
C ASN A 199 48.05 9.83 7.48
N GLY A 200 47.27 8.77 7.65
CA GLY A 200 47.76 7.38 7.57
C GLY A 200 48.12 6.94 6.15
N LEU A 201 47.52 7.54 5.12
CA LEU A 201 47.66 7.12 3.71
C LEU A 201 48.94 7.67 3.04
N ASP A 202 49.53 8.77 3.53
CA ASP A 202 50.79 9.32 2.97
C ASP A 202 52.03 8.45 3.26
N VAL A 203 51.98 7.61 4.30
CA VAL A 203 53.07 6.67 4.65
C VAL A 203 53.07 5.45 3.72
N ASN A 204 51.89 5.07 3.19
CA ASN A 204 51.67 3.92 2.32
C ASN A 204 52.28 4.05 0.91
N ALA A 205 52.51 5.26 0.40
CA ALA A 205 53.01 5.49 -0.97
C ALA A 205 54.46 5.01 -1.19
N ARG A 206 55.32 5.05 -0.16
CA ARG A 206 56.70 4.53 -0.23
C ARG A 206 56.76 3.00 -0.11
N GLU A 207 55.88 2.42 0.70
CA GLU A 207 55.77 0.97 0.86
C GLU A 207 55.19 0.31 -0.40
N TYR A 208 54.21 0.96 -1.06
CA TYR A 208 53.63 0.54 -2.34
C TYR A 208 54.69 0.32 -3.44
N ALA A 209 55.62 1.27 -3.60
CA ALA A 209 56.67 1.18 -4.61
C ALA A 209 57.63 0.00 -4.35
N SER A 210 57.91 -0.32 -3.09
CA SER A 210 58.77 -1.45 -2.73
C SER A 210 58.07 -2.81 -2.94
N LEU A 211 56.79 -2.93 -2.57
CA LEU A 211 56.00 -4.15 -2.72
C LEU A 211 55.70 -4.46 -4.19
N ARG A 212 55.52 -3.44 -5.03
CA ARG A 212 55.31 -3.65 -6.47
C ARG A 212 56.54 -4.27 -7.14
N LYS A 213 57.74 -3.87 -6.73
CA LYS A 213 59.00 -4.43 -7.26
C LYS A 213 59.21 -5.89 -6.85
N THR A 214 58.89 -6.23 -5.60
CA THR A 214 59.05 -7.61 -5.10
C THR A 214 57.99 -8.56 -5.66
N LEU A 215 56.77 -8.07 -5.91
CA LEU A 215 55.72 -8.84 -6.59
C LEU A 215 56.09 -9.19 -8.04
N LEU A 216 56.64 -8.25 -8.79
CA LEU A 216 57.02 -8.47 -10.19
C LEU A 216 58.07 -9.58 -10.31
N ALA A 217 59.10 -9.55 -9.45
CA ALA A 217 60.12 -10.60 -9.40
C ALA A 217 59.59 -11.98 -8.97
N ALA A 218 58.55 -12.03 -8.11
CA ALA A 218 57.92 -13.29 -7.72
C ALA A 218 57.06 -13.88 -8.86
N ARG A 219 56.35 -13.03 -9.61
CA ARG A 219 55.54 -13.44 -10.77
C ARG A 219 56.41 -14.03 -11.89
N GLU A 220 57.54 -13.39 -12.22
CA GLU A 220 58.47 -13.92 -13.23
C GLU A 220 58.97 -15.34 -12.90
N ARG A 221 59.26 -15.62 -11.62
CA ARG A 221 59.68 -16.96 -11.18
C ARG A 221 58.53 -17.96 -11.24
N HIS A 222 57.34 -17.56 -10.78
CA HIS A 222 56.14 -18.40 -10.86
C HIS A 222 55.79 -18.75 -12.31
N ASP A 223 55.86 -17.79 -13.23
CA ASP A 223 55.51 -18.01 -14.63
C ASP A 223 56.52 -18.95 -15.33
N ALA A 224 57.81 -18.85 -14.99
CA ALA A 224 58.83 -19.79 -15.46
C ALA A 224 58.60 -21.22 -14.93
N ALA A 225 58.24 -21.38 -13.65
CA ALA A 225 57.91 -22.68 -13.06
C ALA A 225 56.61 -23.27 -13.64
N MET A 226 55.61 -22.41 -13.93
CA MET A 226 54.36 -22.81 -14.57
C MET A 226 54.58 -23.28 -16.01
N ALA A 227 55.42 -22.60 -16.78
CA ALA A 227 55.77 -23.03 -18.14
C ALA A 227 56.43 -24.42 -18.11
N ARG A 228 57.38 -24.63 -17.19
CA ARG A 228 58.05 -25.93 -17.02
C ARG A 228 57.09 -27.05 -16.62
N ARG A 229 56.14 -26.76 -15.74
CA ARG A 229 55.08 -27.68 -15.32
C ARG A 229 54.18 -28.08 -16.50
N VAL A 230 53.80 -27.13 -17.34
CA VAL A 230 52.96 -27.39 -18.52
C VAL A 230 53.67 -28.30 -19.51
N GLU A 231 54.95 -28.06 -19.79
CA GLU A 231 55.77 -28.93 -20.65
C GLU A 231 55.80 -30.38 -20.14
N LEU A 232 56.08 -30.57 -18.85
CA LEU A 232 56.14 -31.89 -18.22
C LEU A 232 54.76 -32.57 -18.17
N ARG A 233 53.69 -31.80 -18.04
CA ARG A 233 52.31 -32.30 -18.04
C ARG A 233 51.90 -32.82 -19.42
N VAL A 234 52.22 -32.07 -20.47
CA VAL A 234 51.97 -32.47 -21.87
C VAL A 234 52.72 -33.76 -22.19
N GLU A 235 53.98 -33.87 -21.79
CA GLU A 235 54.78 -35.06 -22.06
C GLU A 235 54.27 -36.27 -21.26
N ARG A 236 53.89 -36.08 -19.98
CA ARG A 236 53.23 -37.13 -19.17
C ARG A 236 51.92 -37.59 -19.79
N ASP A 237 51.06 -36.67 -20.20
CA ASP A 237 49.74 -36.98 -20.74
C ASP A 237 49.85 -37.73 -22.07
N ARG A 238 50.83 -37.39 -22.90
CA ARG A 238 51.17 -38.14 -24.11
C ARG A 238 51.58 -39.58 -23.79
N LEU A 239 52.48 -39.78 -22.82
CA LEU A 239 52.96 -41.11 -22.44
C LEU A 239 51.85 -41.95 -21.77
N LYS A 240 51.01 -41.34 -20.93
CA LYS A 240 49.82 -42.00 -20.35
C LYS A 240 48.79 -42.39 -21.41
N ALA A 241 48.48 -41.49 -22.34
CA ALA A 241 47.57 -41.78 -23.44
C ALA A 241 48.01 -42.97 -24.28
N GLN A 242 49.32 -43.11 -24.52
CA GLN A 242 49.90 -44.26 -25.21
C GLN A 242 49.72 -45.56 -24.42
N ILE A 243 49.95 -45.55 -23.10
CA ILE A 243 49.78 -46.73 -22.23
C ILE A 243 48.30 -47.11 -22.11
N ASP A 244 47.41 -46.15 -21.89
CA ASP A 244 45.98 -46.36 -21.67
C ASP A 244 45.23 -46.78 -22.95
N ALA A 245 45.77 -46.45 -24.13
CA ALA A 245 45.19 -46.84 -25.40
C ALA A 245 45.51 -48.31 -25.78
N LEU A 246 46.55 -48.93 -25.21
CA LEU A 246 46.92 -50.32 -25.49
C LEU A 246 45.80 -51.35 -25.14
N PRO A 247 45.15 -51.29 -23.96
CA PRO A 247 44.01 -52.17 -23.66
C PRO A 247 42.77 -51.90 -24.53
N LEU A 248 42.52 -50.63 -24.88
CA LEU A 248 41.38 -50.23 -25.72
C LEU A 248 41.54 -50.74 -27.15
N PHE A 249 42.74 -50.68 -27.69
CA PHE A 249 43.09 -51.30 -28.97
C PHE A 249 42.80 -52.80 -28.95
N ARG A 250 43.21 -53.53 -27.90
CA ARG A 250 42.89 -54.96 -27.73
C ARG A 250 41.37 -55.22 -27.65
N ARG A 251 40.63 -54.34 -26.98
CA ARG A 251 39.16 -54.43 -26.84
C ARG A 251 38.43 -54.18 -28.16
N LEU A 252 38.87 -53.19 -28.93
CA LEU A 252 38.31 -52.88 -30.25
C LEU A 252 38.43 -54.08 -31.21
N CYS A 253 39.59 -54.74 -31.21
CA CYS A 253 39.81 -55.98 -31.96
C CYS A 253 38.82 -57.09 -31.54
N GLY A 254 38.52 -57.20 -30.25
CA GLY A 254 37.53 -58.15 -29.72
C GLY A 254 36.09 -57.83 -30.15
N LEU A 255 35.67 -56.56 -30.05
CA LEU A 255 34.31 -56.14 -30.42
C LEU A 255 34.02 -56.33 -31.91
N ARG A 256 34.98 -56.01 -32.79
CA ARG A 256 34.88 -56.24 -34.23
C ARG A 256 34.73 -57.75 -34.55
N ALA A 257 35.40 -58.62 -33.79
CA ALA A 257 35.27 -60.07 -33.94
C ALA A 257 33.92 -60.63 -33.46
N ASP A 258 33.26 -59.99 -32.48
CA ASP A 258 31.95 -60.42 -31.98
C ASP A 258 30.80 -59.98 -32.90
N LEU A 259 30.86 -58.78 -33.48
CA LEU A 259 29.86 -58.32 -34.46
C LEU A 259 29.83 -59.21 -35.72
N ALA A 260 30.97 -59.78 -36.12
CA ALA A 260 31.09 -60.66 -37.28
C ALA A 260 30.36 -62.02 -37.12
N LYS A 261 29.90 -62.38 -35.91
CA LYS A 261 29.27 -63.68 -35.61
C LYS A 261 27.74 -63.70 -35.77
N THR A 262 27.08 -62.56 -36.02
CA THR A 262 25.60 -62.44 -35.94
C THR A 262 24.94 -62.10 -37.31
N PRO A 263 23.78 -62.69 -37.68
CA PRO A 263 23.07 -62.39 -38.94
C PRO A 263 22.39 -61.01 -38.94
N THR A 264 22.33 -60.31 -40.07
CA THR A 264 21.81 -58.94 -40.20
C THR A 264 20.28 -58.85 -39.98
N LEU A 265 19.83 -58.01 -39.04
CA LEU A 265 18.42 -57.73 -38.74
C LEU A 265 17.97 -56.33 -39.23
N PRO A 266 16.67 -56.11 -39.51
CA PRO A 266 16.13 -54.80 -39.89
C PRO A 266 16.12 -53.82 -38.70
N LEU A 267 16.36 -52.54 -39.00
CA LEU A 267 16.50 -51.49 -37.99
C LEU A 267 15.12 -50.97 -37.57
N ALA A 268 14.67 -51.35 -36.38
CA ALA A 268 13.38 -50.96 -35.84
C ALA A 268 13.39 -49.53 -35.26
N PRO A 269 12.27 -48.78 -35.32
CA PRO A 269 12.14 -47.50 -34.63
C PRO A 269 12.42 -47.59 -33.13
N ALA A 270 13.12 -46.59 -32.58
CA ALA A 270 13.52 -46.58 -31.17
C ALA A 270 12.31 -46.59 -30.20
N GLU A 271 11.21 -45.94 -30.59
CA GLU A 271 9.97 -45.79 -29.81
C GLU A 271 9.33 -47.14 -29.45
N TRP A 272 9.57 -48.17 -30.25
CA TRP A 272 9.04 -49.51 -30.01
C TRP A 272 9.68 -50.21 -28.81
N ALA A 273 10.76 -49.66 -28.25
CA ALA A 273 11.35 -50.09 -26.96
C ALA A 273 10.34 -50.03 -25.82
N THR A 274 9.70 -48.88 -25.75
CA THR A 274 8.82 -48.48 -24.67
C THR A 274 7.40 -48.85 -25.01
N GLU A 275 7.07 -48.82 -26.30
CA GLU A 275 5.73 -49.12 -26.79
C GLU A 275 5.35 -50.60 -26.62
N LEU A 276 6.25 -51.55 -26.88
CA LEU A 276 5.94 -52.98 -26.77
C LEU A 276 5.52 -53.43 -25.35
N PRO A 277 6.26 -53.09 -24.27
CA PRO A 277 5.82 -53.38 -22.90
C PRO A 277 4.54 -52.63 -22.50
N ALA A 278 4.35 -51.40 -22.98
CA ALA A 278 3.14 -50.62 -22.72
C ALA A 278 1.92 -51.26 -23.39
N LEU A 279 2.06 -51.71 -24.63
CA LEU A 279 1.01 -52.42 -25.35
C LEU A 279 0.62 -53.73 -24.64
N ARG A 280 1.58 -54.47 -24.08
CA ARG A 280 1.30 -55.69 -23.29
C ARG A 280 0.54 -55.41 -22.00
N ARG A 281 0.93 -54.36 -21.26
CA ARG A 281 0.22 -53.97 -20.02
C ARG A 281 -1.19 -53.49 -20.31
N ARG A 282 -1.35 -52.71 -21.37
CA ARG A 282 -2.64 -52.14 -21.75
C ARG A 282 -3.66 -53.22 -22.16
N ASP A 283 -3.20 -54.29 -22.80
CA ASP A 283 -4.02 -55.49 -23.10
C ASP A 283 -4.66 -56.08 -21.82
N VAL A 284 -3.87 -56.20 -20.74
CA VAL A 284 -4.33 -56.77 -19.46
C VAL A 284 -5.20 -55.79 -18.66
N GLU A 285 -4.87 -54.50 -18.68
CA GLU A 285 -5.61 -53.45 -17.99
C GLU A 285 -7.04 -53.31 -18.53
N ILE A 286 -7.19 -53.21 -19.85
CA ILE A 286 -8.50 -53.07 -20.52
C ILE A 286 -9.38 -54.29 -20.21
N ALA A 287 -8.82 -55.51 -20.32
CA ALA A 287 -9.55 -56.75 -20.04
C ALA A 287 -10.00 -56.86 -18.57
N THR A 288 -9.20 -56.34 -17.62
CA THR A 288 -9.50 -56.37 -16.19
C THR A 288 -10.59 -55.35 -15.84
N LYS A 289 -10.50 -54.13 -16.39
CA LYS A 289 -11.48 -53.05 -16.16
C LYS A 289 -12.88 -53.41 -16.66
N LEU A 290 -12.98 -53.99 -17.87
CA LEU A 290 -14.27 -54.45 -18.40
C LEU A 290 -14.92 -55.49 -17.48
N ARG A 291 -14.12 -56.43 -16.96
CA ARG A 291 -14.62 -57.45 -16.03
C ARG A 291 -15.10 -56.88 -14.69
N GLN A 292 -14.42 -55.86 -14.16
CA GLN A 292 -14.83 -55.18 -12.92
C GLN A 292 -16.16 -54.45 -13.09
N LEU A 293 -16.31 -53.70 -14.19
CA LEU A 293 -17.55 -52.97 -14.49
C LEU A 293 -18.74 -53.93 -14.73
N ASP A 294 -18.48 -55.10 -15.32
CA ASP A 294 -19.50 -56.17 -15.47
C ASP A 294 -19.97 -56.72 -14.11
N ASP A 295 -19.04 -56.96 -13.19
CA ASP A 295 -19.36 -57.45 -11.85
C ASP A 295 -20.09 -56.38 -11.00
N GLU A 296 -19.74 -55.09 -11.15
CA GLU A 296 -20.40 -53.97 -10.48
C GLU A 296 -21.83 -53.76 -10.98
N THR A 297 -22.04 -53.83 -12.30
CA THR A 297 -23.37 -53.74 -12.91
C THR A 297 -24.29 -54.84 -12.37
N ARG A 298 -23.79 -56.09 -12.29
CA ARG A 298 -24.56 -57.22 -11.77
C ARG A 298 -24.97 -57.03 -10.31
N ARG A 299 -24.04 -56.61 -9.44
CA ARG A 299 -24.32 -56.39 -8.00
C ARG A 299 -25.41 -55.34 -7.75
N ARG A 300 -25.38 -54.23 -8.50
CA ARG A 300 -26.34 -53.14 -8.33
C ARG A 300 -27.73 -53.49 -8.86
N GLN A 301 -27.81 -54.35 -9.89
CA GLN A 301 -29.07 -54.93 -10.36
C GLN A 301 -29.68 -55.85 -9.30
N GLU A 302 -28.89 -56.73 -8.69
CA GLU A 302 -29.32 -57.60 -7.58
C GLU A 302 -29.83 -56.78 -6.37
N GLU A 303 -29.11 -55.72 -5.96
CA GLU A 303 -29.55 -54.83 -4.87
C GLU A 303 -30.90 -54.15 -5.15
N LEU A 304 -31.20 -53.82 -6.40
CA LEU A 304 -32.46 -53.19 -6.79
C LEU A 304 -33.63 -54.17 -6.82
N GLU A 305 -33.38 -55.44 -7.15
CA GLU A 305 -34.39 -56.50 -7.15
C GLU A 305 -34.86 -56.86 -5.74
N ASP A 306 -33.97 -56.74 -4.73
CA ASP A 306 -34.24 -57.11 -3.33
C ASP A 306 -35.06 -56.07 -2.51
N LEU A 307 -35.38 -54.90 -3.06
CA LEU A 307 -36.13 -53.82 -2.38
C LEU A 307 -37.67 -53.95 -2.58
N PRO A 308 -38.48 -54.32 -1.57
CA PRO A 308 -39.93 -54.50 -1.70
C PRO A 308 -40.71 -53.17 -1.78
N ARG A 309 -41.87 -53.17 -2.47
CA ARG A 309 -42.74 -51.99 -2.65
C ARG A 309 -44.13 -52.22 -2.03
N ASP A 310 -44.53 -51.44 -1.02
CA ASP A 310 -45.86 -51.51 -0.38
C ASP A 310 -46.83 -50.46 -0.97
N GLU A 311 -47.52 -50.83 -2.05
CA GLU A 311 -48.47 -49.94 -2.75
C GLU A 311 -49.70 -49.58 -1.91
N ALA A 312 -50.09 -50.41 -0.93
CA ALA A 312 -51.26 -50.14 -0.10
C ALA A 312 -51.00 -49.07 0.96
N ALA A 313 -49.78 -49.01 1.51
CA ALA A 313 -49.37 -47.95 2.45
C ALA A 313 -49.28 -46.58 1.76
N LEU A 314 -48.79 -46.54 0.51
CA LEU A 314 -48.70 -45.29 -0.27
C LEU A 314 -50.08 -44.69 -0.57
N ILE A 315 -51.13 -45.50 -0.75
CA ILE A 315 -52.52 -45.04 -0.93
C ILE A 315 -53.15 -44.56 0.40
N LEU A 316 -52.83 -45.20 1.53
CA LEU A 316 -53.35 -44.83 2.86
C LEU A 316 -52.89 -43.43 3.31
N MET A 317 -51.74 -42.98 2.81
CA MET A 317 -51.12 -41.68 3.10
C MET A 317 -52.07 -40.50 2.85
N GLU A 318 -52.79 -40.50 1.72
CA GLU A 318 -53.70 -39.39 1.36
C GLU A 318 -54.88 -39.26 2.33
N ARG A 319 -55.36 -40.37 2.91
CA ARG A 319 -56.55 -40.37 3.79
C ARG A 319 -56.22 -40.02 5.25
N LEU A 320 -55.02 -40.35 5.73
CA LEU A 320 -54.57 -39.99 7.09
C LEU A 320 -54.29 -38.48 7.24
N ASN A 321 -53.80 -37.84 6.18
CA ASN A 321 -53.53 -36.40 6.18
C ASN A 321 -54.82 -35.56 6.38
N ALA A 322 -55.98 -36.04 5.90
CA ALA A 322 -57.26 -35.34 6.05
C ALA A 322 -57.84 -35.31 7.48
N LEU A 323 -57.50 -36.29 8.35
CA LEU A 323 -57.97 -36.29 9.75
C LEU A 323 -57.18 -35.35 10.66
N GLN A 324 -55.89 -35.14 10.37
CA GLN A 324 -55.03 -34.30 11.19
C GLN A 324 -55.41 -32.82 11.11
N GLU A 325 -56.13 -32.39 10.07
CA GLU A 325 -56.63 -31.02 9.94
C GLU A 325 -57.78 -30.67 10.91
N VAL A 326 -58.51 -31.65 11.48
CA VAL A 326 -59.71 -31.41 12.32
C VAL A 326 -59.42 -31.48 13.84
N ALA A 327 -58.21 -31.87 14.26
CA ALA A 327 -57.69 -31.81 15.64
C ALA A 327 -58.57 -32.46 16.75
N LEU A 328 -59.26 -33.55 16.42
CA LEU A 328 -60.18 -34.24 17.36
C LEU A 328 -59.47 -35.08 18.44
N ASP A 329 -58.19 -35.41 18.26
CA ASP A 329 -57.38 -36.26 19.15
C ASP A 329 -57.02 -35.58 20.48
N ALA A 330 -56.66 -34.30 20.44
CA ALA A 330 -56.23 -33.54 21.62
C ALA A 330 -57.36 -33.27 22.62
N ARG A 331 -58.62 -33.17 22.15
CA ARG A 331 -59.79 -32.80 22.96
C ARG A 331 -60.31 -33.95 23.84
N TYR A 332 -60.11 -35.19 23.42
CA TYR A 332 -60.56 -36.39 24.13
C TYR A 332 -59.82 -36.63 25.46
N VAL A 333 -58.50 -36.38 25.50
CA VAL A 333 -57.62 -36.71 26.62
C VAL A 333 -57.84 -35.79 27.84
N THR A 334 -58.23 -34.54 27.62
CA THR A 334 -58.36 -33.53 28.68
C THR A 334 -59.61 -33.71 29.55
N ALA A 335 -60.70 -34.23 28.97
CA ALA A 335 -61.98 -34.41 29.64
C ALA A 335 -61.99 -35.51 30.72
N ALA A 336 -61.14 -36.54 30.60
CA ALA A 336 -61.18 -37.73 31.47
C ALA A 336 -60.62 -37.50 32.90
N ARG A 337 -59.88 -36.40 33.15
CA ARG A 337 -59.08 -36.21 34.38
C ARG A 337 -59.72 -35.31 35.45
N ASP A 338 -60.52 -34.32 35.08
CA ASP A 338 -60.84 -33.16 35.96
C ASP A 338 -62.22 -33.18 36.65
N MET A 339 -63.06 -34.18 36.36
CA MET A 339 -64.49 -34.19 36.70
C MET A 339 -64.85 -34.34 38.21
N PRO A 340 -64.24 -35.24 39.01
CA PRO A 340 -64.77 -35.57 40.36
C PRO A 340 -64.60 -34.48 41.42
N ALA A 341 -63.51 -33.70 41.37
CA ALA A 341 -63.19 -32.68 42.37
C ALA A 341 -64.13 -31.46 42.36
N ARG A 342 -64.90 -31.26 41.27
CA ARG A 342 -65.76 -30.10 41.08
C ARG A 342 -67.15 -30.25 41.70
N ILE A 343 -67.54 -31.47 42.08
CA ILE A 343 -68.85 -31.75 42.67
C ILE A 343 -68.91 -31.34 44.16
N GLU A 344 -67.84 -31.52 44.92
CA GLU A 344 -67.79 -31.25 46.37
C GLU A 344 -67.86 -29.75 46.69
N GLU A 345 -67.24 -28.92 45.84
CA GLU A 345 -67.11 -27.47 45.97
C GLU A 345 -68.46 -26.71 45.84
N LEU A 346 -69.44 -27.32 45.16
CA LEU A 346 -70.77 -26.75 44.89
C LEU A 346 -71.67 -26.69 46.13
N SER A 347 -71.38 -27.52 47.14
CA SER A 347 -72.20 -27.65 48.35
C SER A 347 -72.09 -26.45 49.31
N ARG A 348 -70.89 -25.89 49.50
CA ARG A 348 -70.55 -24.86 50.50
C ARG A 348 -71.04 -23.46 50.14
N THR A 349 -71.12 -23.14 48.85
CA THR A 349 -71.43 -21.80 48.33
C THR A 349 -72.90 -21.39 48.55
N LYS A 350 -73.82 -22.33 48.77
CA LYS A 350 -75.26 -22.02 48.95
C LYS A 350 -75.58 -21.22 50.22
N THR A 351 -74.78 -21.35 51.28
CA THR A 351 -75.11 -20.80 52.61
C THR A 351 -74.89 -19.28 52.74
N GLU A 352 -73.97 -18.70 51.97
CA GLU A 352 -73.53 -17.31 52.13
C GLU A 352 -74.45 -16.30 51.39
N ILE A 353 -75.27 -16.76 50.42
CA ILE A 353 -76.09 -15.91 49.52
C ILE A 353 -77.15 -15.11 50.30
N ALA A 354 -77.77 -15.65 51.35
CA ALA A 354 -78.96 -15.03 51.95
C ALA A 354 -78.73 -13.67 52.64
N ALA A 355 -77.51 -13.39 53.14
CA ALA A 355 -77.24 -12.20 53.96
C ALA A 355 -77.18 -10.87 53.17
N CYS A 356 -76.98 -10.91 51.85
CA CYS A 356 -76.74 -9.70 51.06
C CYS A 356 -78.02 -9.01 50.51
N LEU A 357 -79.19 -9.66 50.55
CA LEU A 357 -80.44 -9.13 49.98
C LEU A 357 -81.06 -7.91 50.71
N ILE A 358 -80.94 -7.83 52.04
CA ILE A 358 -81.62 -6.82 52.88
C ILE A 358 -81.03 -5.41 52.73
N ARG A 359 -79.72 -5.30 52.50
CA ARG A 359 -79.01 -4.01 52.39
C ARG A 359 -79.39 -3.21 51.12
N LEU A 360 -80.14 -3.80 50.19
CA LEU A 360 -80.54 -3.21 48.91
C LEU A 360 -81.93 -2.55 48.92
N GLY A 361 -82.62 -2.55 50.07
CA GLY A 361 -83.98 -2.04 50.20
C GLY A 361 -85.06 -3.05 49.82
N GLU A 362 -84.74 -4.35 49.81
CA GLU A 362 -85.56 -5.46 49.30
C GLU A 362 -85.74 -6.60 50.34
N PRO A 363 -86.82 -7.41 50.27
CA PRO A 363 -87.13 -8.48 51.25
C PRO A 363 -86.27 -9.76 51.09
N GLY A 364 -85.96 -10.48 52.20
CA GLY A 364 -84.90 -11.51 52.27
C GLY A 364 -85.25 -12.95 51.84
N ASP A 365 -86.50 -13.22 51.51
CA ASP A 365 -87.05 -14.46 50.92
C ASP A 365 -87.25 -14.34 49.39
N ARG A 366 -86.99 -13.15 48.85
CA ARG A 366 -86.97 -12.89 47.41
C ARG A 366 -85.83 -13.69 46.78
N ASP A 367 -86.10 -14.29 45.62
CA ASP A 367 -85.10 -15.08 44.89
C ASP A 367 -83.83 -14.22 44.68
N PRO A 368 -82.67 -14.61 45.26
CA PRO A 368 -81.44 -13.86 45.11
C PRO A 368 -81.13 -13.57 43.64
N ALA A 369 -81.32 -14.57 42.77
CA ALA A 369 -81.05 -14.45 41.35
C ALA A 369 -81.92 -13.40 40.62
N SER A 370 -83.06 -13.01 41.19
CA SER A 370 -84.00 -12.05 40.59
C SER A 370 -83.69 -10.58 40.92
N LEU A 371 -82.98 -10.33 42.03
CA LEU A 371 -82.57 -9.00 42.49
C LEU A 371 -81.11 -8.72 42.27
N LEU A 372 -80.34 -9.79 42.21
CA LEU A 372 -79.04 -9.79 41.63
C LEU A 372 -79.15 -9.24 40.23
N LEU A 373 -78.82 -7.97 40.16
CA LEU A 373 -78.15 -7.42 39.02
C LEU A 373 -76.94 -8.34 38.90
N PRO A 374 -76.89 -9.22 37.88
CA PRO A 374 -75.81 -10.17 37.75
C PRO A 374 -74.51 -9.40 37.95
N THR A 375 -73.49 -9.98 38.61
CA THR A 375 -72.24 -9.25 38.90
C THR A 375 -71.71 -8.55 37.68
N ALA A 376 -71.93 -9.13 36.51
CA ALA A 376 -71.70 -8.50 35.22
C ALA A 376 -72.26 -7.08 35.19
N THR A 377 -73.58 -6.94 35.28
CA THR A 377 -74.33 -5.67 35.31
C THR A 377 -73.87 -4.78 36.46
N ASN A 378 -73.64 -5.37 37.62
CA ASN A 378 -73.44 -4.64 38.85
C ASN A 378 -72.00 -4.11 39.04
N ALA A 379 -71.00 -4.93 38.74
CA ALA A 379 -69.62 -4.50 38.59
C ALA A 379 -69.43 -3.64 37.34
N ARG A 380 -70.18 -3.89 36.25
CA ARG A 380 -70.25 -2.95 35.12
C ARG A 380 -70.61 -1.59 35.64
N LEU A 381 -71.78 -1.41 36.22
CA LEU A 381 -72.28 -0.09 36.57
C LEU A 381 -71.39 0.61 37.63
N GLN A 382 -70.55 -0.11 38.38
CA GLN A 382 -69.71 0.46 39.43
C GLN A 382 -68.33 0.83 38.91
N GLU A 383 -67.74 -0.07 38.14
CA GLU A 383 -66.47 0.12 37.48
C GLU A 383 -66.62 1.13 36.33
N LEU A 384 -67.71 1.06 35.58
CA LEU A 384 -68.04 2.05 34.56
C LEU A 384 -68.20 3.44 35.20
N SER A 385 -68.98 3.61 36.26
CA SER A 385 -69.12 4.94 36.91
C SER A 385 -67.77 5.60 37.26
N ARG A 386 -66.81 4.82 37.80
CA ARG A 386 -65.45 5.28 38.12
C ARG A 386 -64.56 5.48 36.89
N GLN A 387 -64.71 4.60 35.89
CA GLN A 387 -63.94 4.66 34.65
C GLN A 387 -64.37 5.82 33.76
N HIS A 388 -65.61 6.31 33.87
CA HIS A 388 -66.14 7.35 33.00
C HIS A 388 -65.27 8.60 32.94
N SER A 389 -64.96 9.20 34.10
CA SER A 389 -64.19 10.45 34.13
C SER A 389 -62.76 10.26 33.64
N ALA A 390 -62.13 9.14 34.01
CA ALA A 390 -60.78 8.80 33.60
C ALA A 390 -60.66 8.43 32.11
N LEU A 391 -61.68 7.76 31.55
CA LEU A 391 -61.73 7.39 30.14
C LEU A 391 -62.03 8.60 29.25
N GLN A 392 -62.88 9.53 29.71
CA GLN A 392 -63.25 10.71 28.93
C GLN A 392 -62.06 11.67 28.72
N GLU A 393 -61.26 11.88 29.76
CA GLU A 393 -60.02 12.67 29.67
C GLU A 393 -58.94 11.94 28.84
N ARG A 394 -58.84 10.61 29.01
CA ARG A 394 -57.89 9.77 28.26
C ARG A 394 -58.20 9.71 26.77
N ALA A 395 -59.48 9.66 26.37
CA ALA A 395 -59.91 9.67 24.98
C ALA A 395 -59.61 11.02 24.31
N ALA A 396 -59.88 12.15 24.99
CA ALA A 396 -59.59 13.48 24.46
C ALA A 396 -58.08 13.69 24.22
N SER A 397 -57.25 13.26 25.16
CA SER A 397 -55.78 13.33 25.04
C SER A 397 -55.24 12.43 23.92
N ALA A 398 -55.69 11.17 23.88
CA ALA A 398 -55.27 10.23 22.84
C ALA A 398 -55.66 10.69 21.42
N ARG A 399 -56.78 11.44 21.28
CA ARG A 399 -57.27 11.91 19.97
C ARG A 399 -56.34 12.95 19.38
N GLN A 400 -55.93 13.90 20.20
CA GLN A 400 -54.97 14.92 19.84
C GLN A 400 -53.60 14.32 19.48
N GLU A 401 -53.15 13.29 20.20
CA GLU A 401 -51.88 12.61 19.94
C GLU A 401 -51.89 11.78 18.63
N ALA A 402 -52.97 11.03 18.37
CA ALA A 402 -53.08 10.23 17.16
C ALA A 402 -53.23 11.08 15.89
N ASP A 403 -53.94 12.21 15.94
CA ASP A 403 -54.02 13.17 14.83
C ASP A 403 -52.67 13.86 14.57
N GLY A 404 -51.87 14.06 15.61
CA GLY A 404 -50.47 14.47 15.48
C GLY A 404 -49.63 13.42 14.76
N ALA A 405 -49.69 12.16 15.22
CA ALA A 405 -48.95 11.05 14.64
C ALA A 405 -49.35 10.77 13.18
N LYS A 406 -50.65 10.93 12.83
CA LYS A 406 -51.18 10.64 11.48
C LYS A 406 -50.68 11.63 10.44
N ARG A 407 -50.47 12.88 10.84
CA ARG A 407 -49.83 13.88 9.99
C ARG A 407 -48.35 13.57 9.79
N ALA A 408 -47.65 13.20 10.85
CA ALA A 408 -46.23 12.84 10.79
C ALA A 408 -45.96 11.60 9.91
N GLU A 409 -46.78 10.55 10.01
CA GLU A 409 -46.65 9.35 9.18
C GLU A 409 -46.87 9.67 7.69
N ARG A 410 -47.93 10.42 7.34
CA ARG A 410 -48.18 10.86 5.96
C ARG A 410 -47.05 11.69 5.38
N GLU A 411 -46.48 12.61 6.17
CA GLU A 411 -45.33 13.42 5.76
C GLU A 411 -44.13 12.52 5.46
N THR A 412 -43.78 11.59 6.36
CA THR A 412 -42.66 10.66 6.14
C THR A 412 -42.90 9.68 4.98
N ALA A 413 -44.15 9.20 4.80
CA ALA A 413 -44.52 8.30 3.71
C ALA A 413 -44.48 9.00 2.35
N SER A 414 -44.88 10.28 2.29
CA SER A 414 -44.76 11.10 1.09
C SER A 414 -43.31 11.35 0.70
N GLU A 415 -42.41 11.54 1.68
CA GLU A 415 -40.98 11.68 1.45
C GLU A 415 -40.35 10.37 0.95
N LEU A 416 -40.74 9.22 1.51
CA LEU A 416 -40.30 7.91 1.01
C LEU A 416 -40.81 7.64 -0.41
N ALA A 417 -42.07 7.96 -0.72
CA ALA A 417 -42.64 7.81 -2.05
C ALA A 417 -41.94 8.73 -3.06
N ARG A 418 -41.59 9.97 -2.68
CA ARG A 418 -40.78 10.87 -3.52
C ARG A 418 -39.41 10.27 -3.79
N LEU A 419 -38.73 9.78 -2.76
CA LEU A 419 -37.41 9.14 -2.89
C LEU A 419 -37.44 7.82 -3.69
N GLN A 420 -38.55 7.06 -3.66
CA GLN A 420 -38.76 5.86 -4.47
C GLN A 420 -39.14 6.17 -5.92
N ALA A 421 -39.81 7.29 -6.17
CA ALA A 421 -40.12 7.76 -7.53
C ALA A 421 -38.89 8.40 -8.21
N GLU A 422 -38.01 9.03 -7.43
CA GLU A 422 -36.76 9.65 -7.90
C GLU A 422 -35.59 8.64 -7.97
N GLY A 423 -35.61 7.57 -7.18
CA GLY A 423 -34.57 6.55 -7.13
C GLY A 423 -34.93 5.27 -7.88
N GLY A 424 -34.14 4.89 -8.88
CA GLY A 424 -34.23 3.59 -9.57
C GLY A 424 -34.00 2.38 -8.64
N PRO A 425 -34.00 1.14 -9.20
CA PRO A 425 -33.92 -0.10 -8.42
C PRO A 425 -32.78 -0.06 -7.39
N TYR A 426 -33.07 -0.57 -6.19
CA TYR A 426 -32.09 -0.67 -5.10
C TYR A 426 -31.02 -1.70 -5.49
N VAL A 427 -29.95 -1.27 -6.14
CA VAL A 427 -28.83 -2.15 -6.51
C VAL A 427 -27.75 -2.09 -5.42
N ASP A 428 -27.32 -3.26 -4.94
CA ASP A 428 -26.22 -3.38 -3.98
C ASP A 428 -24.89 -3.02 -4.66
N SER A 429 -24.37 -1.84 -4.37
CA SER A 429 -23.12 -1.33 -4.94
C SER A 429 -21.86 -1.87 -4.23
N GLY A 430 -22.00 -2.78 -3.26
CA GLY A 430 -20.88 -3.32 -2.48
C GLY A 430 -19.85 -4.07 -3.34
N ALA A 431 -20.31 -4.85 -4.32
CA ALA A 431 -19.43 -5.59 -5.24
C ALA A 431 -18.60 -4.66 -6.14
N LEU A 432 -19.21 -3.57 -6.63
CA LEU A 432 -18.53 -2.56 -7.45
C LEU A 432 -17.51 -1.75 -6.62
N ALA A 433 -17.84 -1.40 -5.37
CA ALA A 433 -16.93 -0.70 -4.47
C ALA A 433 -15.66 -1.50 -4.15
N GLU A 434 -15.80 -2.82 -3.94
CA GLU A 434 -14.65 -3.71 -3.69
C GLU A 434 -13.79 -3.92 -4.94
N ARG A 435 -14.42 -4.06 -6.12
CA ARG A 435 -13.68 -4.13 -7.40
C ARG A 435 -12.92 -2.85 -7.70
N LEU A 436 -13.52 -1.67 -7.48
CA LEU A 436 -12.86 -0.37 -7.58
C LEU A 436 -11.63 -0.26 -6.69
N ARG A 437 -11.72 -0.78 -5.47
CA ARG A 437 -10.61 -0.78 -4.50
C ARG A 437 -9.44 -1.63 -4.98
N ARG A 438 -9.70 -2.81 -5.57
CA ARG A 438 -8.69 -3.68 -6.16
C ARG A 438 -8.04 -3.06 -7.39
N LEU A 439 -8.84 -2.50 -8.31
CA LEU A 439 -8.33 -1.86 -9.52
C LEU A 439 -7.47 -0.62 -9.23
N ARG A 440 -7.69 0.07 -8.10
CA ARG A 440 -6.79 1.15 -7.63
C ARG A 440 -5.48 0.67 -7.03
N GLN A 441 -5.44 -0.56 -6.52
CA GLN A 441 -4.21 -1.18 -6.03
C GLN A 441 -3.36 -1.73 -7.17
N ASP A 442 -3.97 -2.02 -8.32
CA ASP A 442 -3.25 -2.42 -9.53
C ASP A 442 -2.61 -1.21 -10.23
N ASP A 443 -1.28 -1.14 -10.20
CA ASP A 443 -0.45 -0.09 -10.83
C ASP A 443 -0.40 -0.18 -12.37
N CYS A 444 -1.45 -0.67 -13.04
CA CYS A 444 -1.50 -0.89 -14.49
C CYS A 444 -1.17 0.38 -15.30
N GLY A 445 -1.74 1.53 -14.94
CA GLY A 445 -1.49 2.82 -15.61
C GLY A 445 -0.07 3.40 -15.38
N LEU A 446 0.60 3.02 -14.28
CA LEU A 446 2.01 3.35 -14.04
C LEU A 446 2.93 2.42 -14.84
N ARG A 447 2.66 1.11 -14.84
CA ARG A 447 3.38 0.11 -15.64
C ARG A 447 3.33 0.44 -17.14
N LEU A 448 2.17 0.83 -17.66
CA LEU A 448 2.00 1.24 -19.06
C LEU A 448 2.87 2.46 -19.42
N ARG A 449 2.88 3.50 -18.58
CA ARG A 449 3.69 4.71 -18.80
C ARG A 449 5.18 4.43 -18.71
N ALA A 450 5.61 3.65 -17.73
CA ALA A 450 7.00 3.25 -17.57
C ALA A 450 7.49 2.39 -18.75
N ALA A 451 6.70 1.42 -19.21
CA ALA A 451 7.03 0.58 -20.36
C ALA A 451 7.16 1.40 -21.65
N ARG A 452 6.27 2.39 -21.88
CA ARG A 452 6.36 3.30 -23.05
C ARG A 452 7.64 4.14 -23.02
N GLN A 453 7.96 4.77 -21.89
CA GLN A 453 9.17 5.59 -21.77
C GLN A 453 10.45 4.76 -21.92
N SER A 454 10.48 3.55 -21.34
CA SER A 454 11.62 2.65 -21.48
C SER A 454 11.81 2.21 -22.92
N LEU A 455 10.70 1.91 -23.63
CA LEU A 455 10.75 1.54 -25.05
C LEU A 455 11.27 2.70 -25.91
N GLU A 456 10.77 3.93 -25.73
CA GLU A 456 11.27 5.11 -26.46
C GLU A 456 12.78 5.34 -26.25
N ARG A 457 13.27 5.16 -25.02
CA ARG A 457 14.69 5.24 -24.71
C ARG A 457 15.50 4.15 -25.40
N LEU A 458 15.05 2.89 -25.31
CA LEU A 458 15.73 1.75 -25.93
C LEU A 458 15.72 1.85 -27.46
N ASP A 459 14.65 2.39 -28.07
CA ASP A 459 14.58 2.68 -29.50
C ASP A 459 15.67 3.69 -29.92
N ALA A 460 15.83 4.77 -29.15
CA ALA A 460 16.86 5.78 -29.39
C ALA A 460 18.29 5.25 -29.17
N GLU A 461 18.50 4.45 -28.13
CA GLU A 461 19.79 3.81 -27.85
C GLU A 461 20.17 2.80 -28.94
N LEU A 462 19.22 1.97 -29.38
CA LEU A 462 19.41 1.02 -30.47
C LEU A 462 19.77 1.73 -31.77
N ALA A 463 19.05 2.82 -32.12
CA ALA A 463 19.36 3.63 -33.29
C ALA A 463 20.79 4.21 -33.24
N CYS A 464 21.22 4.73 -32.08
CA CYS A 464 22.59 5.21 -31.89
C CYS A 464 23.64 4.11 -32.08
N LYS A 465 23.39 2.89 -31.56
CA LYS A 465 24.33 1.77 -31.70
C LYS A 465 24.39 1.23 -33.13
N LEU A 466 23.27 1.20 -33.84
CA LEU A 466 23.23 0.84 -35.25
C LEU A 466 24.04 1.85 -36.11
N GLU A 467 23.94 3.14 -35.80
CA GLU A 467 24.75 4.17 -36.44
C GLU A 467 26.26 3.98 -36.21
N ALA A 468 26.67 3.56 -35.01
CA ALA A 468 28.06 3.26 -34.69
C ALA A 468 28.62 2.02 -35.42
N LEU A 469 27.76 1.18 -36.02
CA LEU A 469 28.14 -0.02 -36.77
C LEU A 469 28.40 0.24 -38.26
N LYS A 470 28.30 1.50 -38.73
CA LYS A 470 28.66 1.88 -40.10
C LYS A 470 30.07 1.38 -40.46
N PRO A 471 30.27 0.80 -41.66
CA PRO A 471 29.44 0.90 -42.86
C PRO A 471 28.23 -0.06 -42.96
N TYR A 472 27.97 -0.88 -41.93
CA TYR A 472 26.76 -1.72 -41.91
C TYR A 472 25.48 -0.87 -41.94
N SER A 473 24.48 -1.27 -42.73
CA SER A 473 23.25 -0.50 -42.99
C SER A 473 21.95 -1.31 -42.90
N GLY A 474 22.00 -2.54 -42.39
CA GLY A 474 20.82 -3.39 -42.15
C GLY A 474 20.12 -3.07 -40.81
N SER A 475 19.01 -3.75 -40.54
CA SER A 475 18.28 -3.64 -39.28
C SER A 475 18.96 -4.42 -38.13
N ALA A 476 18.50 -4.21 -36.90
CA ALA A 476 18.96 -4.98 -35.75
C ALA A 476 18.60 -6.48 -35.86
N ASP A 477 17.54 -6.84 -36.59
CA ASP A 477 17.19 -8.24 -36.88
C ASP A 477 18.14 -8.85 -37.92
N ASP A 478 18.51 -8.09 -38.95
CA ASP A 478 19.49 -8.51 -39.96
C ASP A 478 20.88 -8.73 -39.33
N LEU A 479 21.22 -7.96 -38.29
CA LEU A 479 22.45 -8.12 -37.52
C LEU A 479 22.54 -9.49 -36.85
N LEU A 480 21.42 -10.03 -36.34
CA LEU A 480 21.39 -11.33 -35.67
C LEU A 480 21.67 -12.46 -36.66
N GLY A 481 21.10 -12.38 -37.87
CA GLY A 481 21.28 -13.36 -38.94
C GLY A 481 22.61 -13.25 -39.70
N LEU A 482 23.43 -12.24 -39.41
CA LEU A 482 24.70 -12.02 -40.10
C LEU A 482 25.71 -13.15 -39.79
N PRO A 483 26.30 -13.80 -40.80
CA PRO A 483 27.36 -14.77 -40.59
C PRO A 483 28.63 -14.07 -40.09
N VAL A 484 29.00 -14.35 -38.83
CA VAL A 484 30.21 -13.84 -38.18
C VAL A 484 31.17 -14.98 -37.86
N PRO A 485 32.50 -14.75 -37.83
CA PRO A 485 33.46 -15.77 -37.41
C PRO A 485 33.18 -16.23 -35.99
N ALA A 486 33.30 -17.53 -35.75
CA ALA A 486 33.16 -18.08 -34.40
C ALA A 486 34.24 -17.52 -33.47
N ALA A 487 33.91 -17.34 -32.19
CA ALA A 487 34.86 -16.80 -31.20
C ALA A 487 36.15 -17.64 -31.12
N GLY A 488 36.06 -18.97 -31.27
CA GLY A 488 37.23 -19.84 -31.32
C GLY A 488 38.16 -19.55 -32.51
N THR A 489 37.61 -19.18 -33.67
CA THR A 489 38.40 -18.79 -34.85
C THR A 489 39.16 -17.49 -34.62
N ILE A 490 38.52 -16.51 -33.98
CA ILE A 490 39.15 -15.23 -33.62
C ILE A 490 40.29 -15.43 -32.61
N GLU A 491 40.08 -16.27 -31.60
CA GLU A 491 41.13 -16.64 -30.63
C GLU A 491 42.33 -17.32 -31.30
N THR A 492 42.09 -18.23 -32.25
CA THR A 492 43.18 -18.85 -33.03
C THR A 492 43.94 -17.80 -33.83
N TRP A 493 43.25 -16.92 -34.57
CA TRP A 493 43.92 -15.85 -35.32
C TRP A 493 44.71 -14.90 -34.42
N ARG A 494 44.20 -14.60 -33.21
CA ARG A 494 44.91 -13.75 -32.24
C ARG A 494 46.21 -14.41 -31.78
N ARG A 495 46.18 -15.71 -31.45
CA ARG A 495 47.38 -16.46 -31.07
C ARG A 495 48.37 -16.54 -32.22
N ASP A 496 47.90 -16.87 -33.43
CA ASP A 496 48.76 -16.97 -34.61
C ASP A 496 49.45 -15.63 -34.89
N LEU A 497 48.73 -14.52 -34.83
CA LEU A 497 49.27 -13.18 -35.04
C LEU A 497 50.30 -12.81 -33.96
N ALA A 498 50.02 -13.13 -32.68
CA ALA A 498 50.97 -12.93 -31.59
C ALA A 498 52.27 -13.74 -31.76
N THR A 499 52.15 -15.02 -32.17
CA THR A 499 53.34 -15.85 -32.43
C THR A 499 54.15 -15.36 -33.64
N GLN A 500 53.49 -14.85 -34.68
CA GLN A 500 54.16 -14.27 -35.85
C GLN A 500 54.88 -12.97 -35.47
N ASP A 501 54.24 -12.09 -34.69
CA ASP A 501 54.86 -10.85 -34.21
C ASP A 501 56.07 -11.12 -33.32
N GLU A 502 55.99 -12.10 -32.42
CA GLU A 502 57.12 -12.51 -31.59
C GLU A 502 58.31 -13.04 -32.42
N LYS A 503 58.04 -13.91 -33.41
CA LYS A 503 59.06 -14.39 -34.36
C LYS A 503 59.70 -13.24 -35.13
N ARG A 504 58.89 -12.27 -35.59
CA ARG A 504 59.37 -11.10 -36.32
C ARG A 504 60.28 -10.23 -35.46
N LEU A 505 59.91 -9.99 -34.20
CA LEU A 505 60.66 -9.16 -33.27
C LEU A 505 62.00 -9.81 -32.89
N ARG A 506 61.99 -11.11 -32.55
CA ARG A 506 63.22 -11.89 -32.29
C ARG A 506 64.17 -11.90 -33.49
N LEU A 507 63.63 -12.01 -34.71
CA LEU A 507 64.45 -12.02 -35.92
C LEU A 507 65.02 -10.62 -36.23
N ALA A 508 64.24 -9.56 -36.00
CA ALA A 508 64.70 -8.18 -36.11
C ALA A 508 65.85 -7.88 -35.14
N ASP A 509 65.75 -8.33 -33.87
CA ASP A 509 66.82 -8.17 -32.87
C ASP A 509 68.10 -8.89 -33.27
N ARG A 510 67.99 -10.12 -33.83
CA ARG A 510 69.14 -10.87 -34.35
C ARG A 510 69.80 -10.17 -35.53
N VAL A 511 69.01 -9.63 -36.46
CA VAL A 511 69.53 -8.84 -37.58
C VAL A 511 70.25 -7.59 -37.06
N ALA A 512 69.66 -6.87 -36.10
CA ALA A 512 70.27 -5.69 -35.51
C ALA A 512 71.62 -6.01 -34.83
N SER A 513 71.66 -7.06 -34.02
CA SER A 513 72.87 -7.51 -33.32
C SER A 513 74.00 -7.91 -34.28
N GLU A 514 73.71 -8.71 -35.32
CA GLU A 514 74.73 -9.08 -36.32
C GLU A 514 75.17 -7.86 -37.17
N THR A 515 74.27 -6.91 -37.43
CA THR A 515 74.60 -5.66 -38.13
C THR A 515 75.57 -4.80 -37.31
N GLU A 516 75.34 -4.67 -36.00
CA GLU A 516 76.23 -3.94 -35.09
C GLU A 516 77.61 -4.60 -34.99
N GLN A 517 77.65 -5.92 -34.85
CA GLN A 517 78.91 -6.68 -34.79
C GLN A 517 79.70 -6.57 -36.10
N LEU A 518 79.02 -6.64 -37.25
CA LEU A 518 79.63 -6.43 -38.57
C LEU A 518 80.25 -5.02 -38.67
N ALA A 519 79.49 -3.99 -38.29
CA ALA A 519 79.98 -2.61 -38.31
C ALA A 519 81.20 -2.42 -37.39
N GLY A 520 81.21 -3.07 -36.22
CA GLY A 520 82.34 -3.06 -35.29
C GLY A 520 83.60 -3.70 -35.86
N GLU A 521 83.49 -4.84 -36.55
CA GLU A 521 84.62 -5.51 -37.19
C GLU A 521 85.15 -4.77 -38.42
N GLU A 522 84.24 -4.20 -39.23
CA GLU A 522 84.60 -3.33 -40.36
C GLU A 522 85.36 -2.07 -39.88
N ALA A 523 84.92 -1.45 -38.78
CA ALA A 523 85.61 -0.33 -38.17
C ALA A 523 87.00 -0.70 -37.62
N ARG A 524 87.15 -1.88 -37.00
CA ARG A 524 88.46 -2.39 -36.54
C ARG A 524 89.42 -2.65 -37.70
N LEU A 525 88.92 -3.26 -38.78
CA LEU A 525 89.73 -3.47 -39.99
C LEU A 525 90.15 -2.14 -40.61
N ALA A 526 89.23 -1.17 -40.71
CA ALA A 526 89.53 0.16 -41.22
C ALA A 526 90.57 0.91 -40.35
N ALA A 527 90.51 0.79 -39.03
CA ALA A 527 91.49 1.36 -38.11
C ALA A 527 92.89 0.74 -38.28
N LEU A 528 92.96 -0.60 -38.45
CA LEU A 528 94.21 -1.30 -38.74
C LEU A 528 94.83 -0.85 -40.06
N VAL A 529 94.02 -0.71 -41.12
CA VAL A 529 94.47 -0.19 -42.43
C VAL A 529 94.95 1.26 -42.32
N ALA A 530 94.21 2.12 -41.60
CA ALA A 530 94.55 3.53 -41.42
C ALA A 530 95.80 3.77 -40.57
N SER A 531 96.15 2.84 -39.67
CA SER A 531 97.33 2.93 -38.80
C SER A 531 98.68 2.82 -39.54
N GLY A 532 98.66 2.53 -40.86
CA GLY A 532 99.78 2.80 -41.76
C GLY A 532 101.06 2.01 -41.47
N GLY A 533 100.96 0.67 -41.40
CA GLY A 533 102.14 -0.18 -41.18
C GLY A 533 102.09 -1.60 -41.75
N ALA A 534 100.93 -2.08 -42.21
CA ALA A 534 100.79 -3.43 -42.77
C ALA A 534 100.19 -3.38 -44.18
N ILE A 535 100.83 -4.07 -45.13
CA ILE A 535 100.36 -4.18 -46.51
C ILE A 535 99.46 -5.41 -46.61
N ASP A 536 98.21 -5.21 -47.01
CA ASP A 536 97.24 -6.30 -47.19
C ASP A 536 97.64 -7.26 -48.33
N ASP A 537 97.01 -8.44 -48.37
CA ASP A 537 97.32 -9.47 -49.37
C ASP A 537 97.13 -8.99 -50.82
N ARG A 538 96.17 -8.08 -51.04
CA ARG A 538 95.85 -7.57 -52.38
C ARG A 538 96.91 -6.58 -52.88
N ALA A 539 97.34 -5.64 -52.04
CA ALA A 539 98.37 -4.68 -52.36
C ALA A 539 99.74 -5.36 -52.55
N SER A 540 100.07 -6.35 -51.72
CA SER A 540 101.29 -7.15 -51.91
C SER A 540 101.26 -7.95 -53.22
N ALA A 541 100.12 -8.58 -53.55
CA ALA A 541 99.96 -9.27 -54.84
C ALA A 541 100.08 -8.31 -56.04
N ALA A 542 99.56 -7.09 -55.92
CA ALA A 542 99.66 -6.07 -56.97
C ALA A 542 101.11 -5.58 -57.18
N LEU A 543 101.87 -5.35 -56.10
CA LEU A 543 103.29 -5.00 -56.19
C LEU A 543 104.11 -6.13 -56.83
N ARG A 544 103.85 -7.38 -56.45
CA ARG A 544 104.48 -8.55 -57.07
C ARG A 544 104.13 -8.69 -58.54
N GLN A 545 102.89 -8.42 -58.93
CA GLN A 545 102.47 -8.43 -60.32
C GLN A 545 103.13 -7.30 -61.12
N HIS A 546 103.24 -6.11 -60.54
CA HIS A 546 103.95 -4.98 -61.14
C HIS A 546 105.43 -5.30 -61.37
N ARG A 547 106.11 -5.89 -60.37
CA ARG A 547 107.48 -6.41 -60.48
C ARG A 547 107.61 -7.45 -61.58
N GLN A 548 106.71 -8.42 -61.62
CA GLN A 548 106.71 -9.47 -62.64
C GLN A 548 106.52 -8.91 -64.05
N HIS A 549 105.66 -7.91 -64.21
CA HIS A 549 105.47 -7.23 -65.48
C HIS A 549 106.71 -6.44 -65.91
N ALA A 550 107.33 -5.70 -64.99
CA ALA A 550 108.58 -4.98 -65.25
C ALA A 550 109.72 -5.95 -65.62
N TRP A 551 109.78 -7.12 -65.00
CA TRP A 551 110.72 -8.19 -65.35
C TRP A 551 110.51 -8.70 -66.78
N GLU A 552 109.27 -8.99 -67.14
CA GLU A 552 108.92 -9.47 -68.49
C GLU A 552 109.27 -8.44 -69.56
N GLN A 553 109.02 -7.15 -69.29
CA GLN A 553 109.40 -6.04 -70.16
C GLN A 553 110.93 -5.93 -70.30
N HIS A 554 111.68 -6.02 -69.20
CA HIS A 554 113.14 -5.98 -69.24
C HIS A 554 113.72 -7.17 -70.00
N ARG A 555 113.25 -8.40 -69.72
CA ARG A 555 113.70 -9.62 -70.41
C ARG A 555 113.50 -9.54 -71.93
N ALA A 556 112.49 -8.81 -72.39
CA ALA A 556 112.21 -8.63 -73.81
C ALA A 556 113.13 -7.59 -74.51
N ARG A 557 113.60 -6.56 -73.80
CA ARG A 557 114.36 -5.43 -74.40
C ARG A 557 115.84 -5.37 -74.02
N LEU A 558 116.18 -5.80 -72.79
CA LEU A 558 117.54 -5.86 -72.23
C LEU A 558 118.31 -4.52 -72.30
N ASP A 559 117.63 -3.42 -72.01
CA ASP A 559 118.20 -2.07 -71.97
C ASP A 559 118.25 -1.49 -70.53
N THR A 560 119.04 -0.43 -70.34
CA THR A 560 119.25 0.20 -69.02
C THR A 560 118.00 0.85 -68.45
N THR A 561 117.08 1.33 -69.28
CA THR A 561 115.84 1.97 -68.84
C THR A 561 114.86 0.96 -68.27
N THR A 562 114.69 -0.19 -68.94
CA THR A 562 113.86 -1.29 -68.45
C THR A 562 114.49 -2.01 -67.25
N ALA A 563 115.82 -2.04 -67.15
CA ALA A 563 116.52 -2.56 -65.97
C ALA A 563 116.19 -1.72 -64.73
N ALA A 564 116.27 -0.39 -64.83
CA ALA A 564 115.95 0.53 -63.73
C ALA A 564 114.48 0.41 -63.28
N LEU A 565 113.53 0.33 -64.22
CA LEU A 565 112.11 0.15 -63.89
C LEU A 565 111.82 -1.19 -63.19
N PHE A 566 112.52 -2.27 -63.58
CA PHE A 566 112.42 -3.55 -62.89
C PHE A 566 113.06 -3.51 -61.50
N GLU A 567 114.24 -2.90 -61.37
CA GLU A 567 114.93 -2.71 -60.09
C GLU A 567 114.08 -1.91 -59.10
N ASP A 568 113.47 -0.81 -59.55
CA ASP A 568 112.53 -0.02 -58.74
C ASP A 568 111.32 -0.85 -58.29
N ALA A 569 110.73 -1.63 -59.20
CA ALA A 569 109.59 -2.49 -58.87
C ALA A 569 109.97 -3.69 -57.97
N LEU A 570 111.20 -4.19 -58.08
CA LEU A 570 111.76 -5.22 -57.21
C LEU A 570 111.97 -4.67 -55.80
N ASN A 571 112.61 -3.52 -55.66
CA ASN A 571 112.83 -2.86 -54.37
C ASN A 571 111.50 -2.57 -53.66
N LEU A 572 110.46 -2.13 -54.40
CA LEU A 572 109.13 -1.90 -53.84
C LEU A 572 108.44 -3.21 -53.35
N ASP A 573 108.59 -4.34 -54.05
CA ASP A 573 108.04 -5.64 -53.62
C ASP A 573 108.84 -6.22 -52.43
N ASP A 574 110.16 -6.04 -52.42
CA ASP A 574 111.06 -6.48 -51.34
C ASP A 574 110.82 -5.67 -50.05
N ASP A 575 110.72 -4.34 -50.14
CA ASP A 575 110.38 -3.45 -49.03
C ASP A 575 108.99 -3.79 -48.47
N ALA A 576 108.03 -4.06 -49.34
CA ALA A 576 106.68 -4.47 -48.95
C ALA A 576 106.68 -5.85 -48.26
N THR A 577 107.49 -6.79 -48.72
CA THR A 577 107.64 -8.12 -48.14
C THR A 577 108.34 -8.05 -46.78
N ALA A 578 109.39 -7.24 -46.66
CA ALA A 578 110.09 -6.97 -45.39
C ALA A 578 109.16 -6.33 -44.35
N LEU A 579 108.35 -5.34 -44.75
CA LEU A 579 107.37 -4.70 -43.89
C LEU A 579 106.28 -5.68 -43.42
N ARG A 580 105.79 -6.56 -44.31
CA ARG A 580 104.82 -7.62 -43.96
C ARG A 580 105.39 -8.67 -43.01
N LEU A 581 106.69 -8.97 -43.10
CA LEU A 581 107.38 -9.86 -42.16
C LEU A 581 107.56 -9.20 -40.79
N ALA A 582 107.92 -7.92 -40.76
CA ALA A 582 108.04 -7.14 -39.52
C ALA A 582 106.70 -7.01 -38.78
N GLU A 583 105.60 -6.87 -39.53
CA GLU A 583 104.25 -6.65 -39.00
C GLU A 583 103.33 -7.87 -39.21
N ALA A 584 103.90 -9.08 -39.12
CA ALA A 584 103.20 -10.33 -39.40
C ALA A 584 101.96 -10.56 -38.51
N ALA A 585 101.99 -10.08 -37.26
CA ALA A 585 100.85 -10.14 -36.35
C ALA A 585 99.66 -9.30 -36.85
N LYS A 586 99.91 -8.06 -37.30
CA LYS A 586 98.87 -7.18 -37.86
C LYS A 586 98.28 -7.75 -39.15
N VAL A 587 99.12 -8.35 -40.01
CA VAL A 587 98.65 -9.04 -41.23
C VAL A 587 97.77 -10.25 -40.88
N ALA A 588 98.10 -11.01 -39.84
CA ALA A 588 97.26 -12.10 -39.35
C ALA A 588 95.91 -11.61 -38.80
N ASP A 589 95.91 -10.52 -38.02
CA ASP A 589 94.69 -9.90 -37.51
C ASP A 589 93.78 -9.37 -38.63
N MET A 590 94.36 -8.73 -39.67
CA MET A 590 93.63 -8.28 -40.85
C MET A 590 92.96 -9.44 -41.59
N ARG A 591 93.64 -10.60 -41.73
CA ARG A 591 93.06 -11.80 -42.34
C ARG A 591 91.93 -12.38 -41.50
N SER A 592 92.12 -12.45 -40.19
CA SER A 592 91.10 -12.93 -39.25
C SER A 592 89.85 -12.06 -39.29
N LEU A 593 90.01 -10.74 -39.25
CA LEU A 593 88.89 -9.78 -39.36
C LEU A 593 88.21 -9.87 -40.73
N THR A 594 88.96 -10.00 -41.83
CA THR A 594 88.36 -10.12 -43.18
C THR A 594 87.52 -11.39 -43.31
N PHE A 595 87.98 -12.51 -42.75
CA PHE A 595 87.20 -13.76 -42.71
C PHE A 595 85.95 -13.62 -41.85
N SER A 596 86.07 -13.02 -40.67
CA SER A 596 84.94 -12.79 -39.74
C SER A 596 83.86 -11.87 -40.36
N ILE A 597 84.27 -10.78 -41.03
CA ILE A 597 83.37 -9.89 -41.77
C ILE A 597 82.61 -10.65 -42.87
N ALA A 598 83.29 -11.51 -43.64
CA ALA A 598 82.66 -12.31 -44.68
C ALA A 598 81.65 -13.32 -44.10
N GLU A 599 81.98 -13.97 -43.00
CA GLU A 599 81.09 -14.89 -42.27
C GLU A 599 79.84 -14.16 -41.76
N ARG A 600 80.00 -12.99 -41.15
CA ARG A 600 78.88 -12.18 -40.62
C ARG A 600 77.97 -11.66 -41.72
N ARG A 601 78.52 -11.20 -42.85
CA ARG A 601 77.71 -10.80 -44.01
C ARG A 601 76.85 -11.95 -44.52
N ALA A 602 77.41 -13.16 -44.62
CA ALA A 602 76.65 -14.34 -45.03
C ALA A 602 75.54 -14.71 -44.02
N ARG A 603 75.81 -14.61 -42.71
CA ARG A 603 74.79 -14.81 -41.66
C ARG A 603 73.68 -13.77 -41.74
N LEU A 604 74.02 -12.51 -41.95
CA LEU A 604 73.07 -11.41 -42.06
C LEU A 604 72.16 -11.58 -43.29
N ASP A 605 72.71 -11.99 -44.43
CA ASP A 605 71.92 -12.31 -45.62
C ASP A 605 70.97 -13.49 -45.41
N ALA A 606 71.38 -14.52 -44.65
CA ALA A 606 70.50 -15.63 -44.27
C ALA A 606 69.34 -15.17 -43.37
N LEU A 607 69.61 -14.31 -42.38
CA LEU A 607 68.58 -13.74 -41.50
C LEU A 607 67.60 -12.83 -42.26
N ARG A 608 68.09 -12.06 -43.24
CA ARG A 608 67.22 -11.24 -44.12
C ARG A 608 66.31 -12.10 -45.00
N LYS A 609 66.80 -13.23 -45.52
CA LYS A 609 65.96 -14.19 -46.25
C LYS A 609 64.87 -14.79 -45.37
N GLN A 610 65.17 -15.08 -44.10
CA GLN A 610 64.18 -15.54 -43.12
C GLN A 610 63.12 -14.45 -42.79
N GLN A 611 63.49 -13.16 -42.82
CA GLN A 611 62.51 -12.07 -42.64
C GLN A 611 61.51 -12.02 -43.80
N LEU A 612 61.99 -12.20 -45.03
CA LEU A 612 61.14 -12.24 -46.22
C LEU A 612 60.19 -13.45 -46.20
N SER A 613 60.68 -14.65 -45.84
CA SER A 613 59.82 -15.83 -45.76
C SER A 613 58.75 -15.70 -44.68
N LEU A 614 59.07 -15.14 -43.50
CA LEU A 614 58.10 -14.90 -42.45
C LEU A 614 57.01 -13.88 -42.87
N ALA A 615 57.39 -12.88 -43.67
CA ALA A 615 56.42 -11.93 -44.24
C ALA A 615 55.47 -12.62 -45.23
N GLU A 616 55.96 -13.54 -46.06
CA GLU A 616 55.13 -14.35 -46.96
C GLU A 616 54.19 -15.30 -46.19
N GLU A 617 54.67 -15.94 -45.12
CA GLU A 617 53.89 -16.81 -44.23
C GLU A 617 52.75 -16.07 -43.48
N SER A 618 52.87 -14.76 -43.30
CA SER A 618 51.83 -13.93 -42.65
C SER A 618 50.68 -13.52 -43.58
N SER A 619 50.88 -13.59 -44.90
CA SER A 619 49.89 -13.17 -45.91
C SER A 619 48.56 -13.95 -45.88
N PRO A 620 48.53 -15.28 -45.70
CA PRO A 620 47.29 -16.06 -45.65
C PRO A 620 46.37 -15.63 -44.50
N LEU A 621 46.93 -15.34 -43.32
CA LEU A 621 46.16 -14.92 -42.14
C LEU A 621 45.49 -13.56 -42.38
N ALA A 622 46.23 -12.60 -42.95
CA ALA A 622 45.68 -11.30 -43.33
C ALA A 622 44.56 -11.42 -44.39
N LYS A 623 44.69 -12.35 -45.34
CA LYS A 623 43.64 -12.67 -46.33
C LYS A 623 42.40 -13.32 -45.70
N ALA A 624 42.58 -14.19 -44.70
CA ALA A 624 41.47 -14.81 -43.99
C ALA A 624 40.67 -13.77 -43.18
N VAL A 625 41.35 -12.85 -42.48
CA VAL A 625 40.73 -11.77 -41.71
C VAL A 625 39.96 -10.80 -42.62
N THR A 626 40.56 -10.39 -43.75
CA THR A 626 39.88 -9.52 -44.73
C THR A 626 38.65 -10.18 -45.36
N THR A 627 38.74 -11.47 -45.69
CA THR A 627 37.61 -12.23 -46.24
C THR A 627 36.46 -12.32 -45.22
N ALA A 628 36.78 -12.63 -43.97
CA ALA A 628 35.80 -12.68 -42.89
C ALA A 628 35.15 -11.31 -42.60
N ALA A 629 35.94 -10.23 -42.61
CA ALA A 629 35.44 -8.88 -42.47
C ALA A 629 34.51 -8.48 -43.63
N ALA A 630 34.85 -8.85 -44.87
CA ALA A 630 33.99 -8.61 -46.03
C ALA A 630 32.63 -9.33 -45.93
N VAL A 631 32.61 -10.57 -45.43
CA VAL A 631 31.36 -11.32 -45.16
C VAL A 631 30.52 -10.63 -44.08
N CYS A 632 31.16 -9.95 -43.12
CA CYS A 632 30.50 -9.12 -42.11
C CYS A 632 30.02 -7.74 -42.64
N GLY A 633 30.19 -7.46 -43.95
CA GLY A 633 29.84 -6.16 -44.54
C GLY A 633 30.88 -5.06 -44.29
N LEU A 634 32.13 -5.43 -43.96
CA LEU A 634 33.23 -4.52 -43.64
C LEU A 634 34.37 -4.65 -44.68
N PRO A 635 34.18 -4.19 -45.93
CA PRO A 635 35.16 -4.39 -47.01
C PRO A 635 36.49 -3.65 -46.80
N HIS A 636 36.52 -2.66 -45.90
CA HIS A 636 37.71 -1.85 -45.63
C HIS A 636 38.49 -2.30 -44.38
N VAL A 637 37.98 -3.29 -43.64
CA VAL A 637 38.66 -3.79 -42.43
C VAL A 637 39.69 -4.83 -42.82
N THR A 638 40.96 -4.50 -42.60
CA THR A 638 42.11 -5.35 -42.97
C THR A 638 42.86 -5.94 -41.79
N GLN A 639 42.52 -5.53 -40.56
CA GLN A 639 43.21 -5.93 -39.34
C GLN A 639 42.24 -6.59 -38.34
N LEU A 640 42.73 -7.59 -37.62
CA LEU A 640 41.94 -8.34 -36.65
C LEU A 640 41.35 -7.47 -35.52
N PRO A 641 42.08 -6.52 -34.90
CA PRO A 641 41.54 -5.70 -33.82
C PRO A 641 40.36 -4.82 -34.24
N GLN A 642 40.32 -4.38 -35.50
CA GLN A 642 39.21 -3.59 -36.05
C GLN A 642 37.95 -4.45 -36.19
N LEU A 643 38.10 -5.72 -36.62
CA LEU A 643 37.01 -6.68 -36.70
C LEU A 643 36.49 -7.04 -35.30
N GLU A 644 37.38 -7.25 -34.32
CA GLU A 644 37.01 -7.53 -32.93
C GLU A 644 36.23 -6.37 -32.29
N ALA A 645 36.69 -5.13 -32.49
CA ALA A 645 35.99 -3.94 -31.99
C ALA A 645 34.57 -3.82 -32.57
N TRP A 646 34.41 -4.11 -33.86
CA TRP A 646 33.10 -4.10 -34.51
C TRP A 646 32.19 -5.23 -34.00
N LEU A 647 32.72 -6.45 -33.82
CA LEU A 647 31.96 -7.57 -33.26
C LEU A 647 31.49 -7.30 -31.81
N ALA A 648 32.33 -6.64 -31.00
CA ALA A 648 31.94 -6.20 -29.66
C ALA A 648 30.80 -5.16 -29.70
N ALA A 649 30.88 -4.19 -30.61
CA ALA A 649 29.81 -3.21 -30.82
C ALA A 649 28.50 -3.87 -31.31
N ARG A 650 28.59 -4.91 -32.14
CA ARG A 650 27.43 -5.71 -32.60
C ARG A 650 26.73 -6.40 -31.43
N LEU A 651 27.48 -7.00 -30.51
CA LEU A 651 26.90 -7.68 -29.34
C LEU A 651 26.12 -6.70 -28.46
N VAL A 652 26.64 -5.49 -28.25
CA VAL A 652 25.94 -4.44 -27.48
C VAL A 652 24.63 -4.03 -28.16
N ALA A 653 24.62 -3.90 -29.50
CA ALA A 653 23.39 -3.59 -30.23
C ALA A 653 22.34 -4.73 -30.14
N LEU A 654 22.78 -5.99 -30.15
CA LEU A 654 21.89 -7.15 -30.01
C LEU A 654 21.29 -7.28 -28.61
N ASP A 655 22.06 -6.97 -27.56
CA ASP A 655 21.55 -6.95 -26.17
C ASP A 655 20.46 -5.87 -25.99
N ILE A 656 20.69 -4.66 -26.50
CA ILE A 656 19.69 -3.58 -26.46
C ILE A 656 18.42 -3.97 -27.24
N ARG A 657 18.55 -4.64 -28.39
CA ARG A 657 17.40 -5.18 -29.13
C ARG A 657 16.61 -6.20 -28.31
N GLU A 658 17.28 -7.08 -27.57
CA GLU A 658 16.61 -8.07 -26.72
C GLU A 658 15.83 -7.40 -25.59
N GLN A 659 16.42 -6.39 -24.95
CA GLN A 659 15.76 -5.55 -23.95
C GLN A 659 14.58 -4.74 -24.52
N GLN A 660 14.71 -4.24 -25.74
CA GLN A 660 13.62 -3.56 -26.45
C GLN A 660 12.45 -4.51 -26.68
N ARG A 661 12.72 -5.76 -27.10
CA ARG A 661 11.70 -6.78 -27.36
C ARG A 661 10.99 -7.21 -26.08
N SER A 662 11.70 -7.40 -24.97
CA SER A 662 11.08 -7.73 -23.67
C SER A 662 10.21 -6.57 -23.16
N THR A 663 10.72 -5.34 -23.23
CA THR A 663 9.96 -4.13 -22.86
C THR A 663 8.70 -3.98 -23.71
N ARG A 664 8.75 -4.36 -24.99
CA ARG A 664 7.58 -4.35 -25.88
C ARG A 664 6.52 -5.37 -25.47
N LEU A 665 6.92 -6.57 -25.06
CA LEU A 665 6.00 -7.56 -24.49
C LEU A 665 5.35 -7.06 -23.19
N ASP A 666 6.11 -6.37 -22.34
CA ASP A 666 5.58 -5.80 -21.10
C ASP A 666 4.61 -4.65 -21.36
N LEU A 667 4.85 -3.85 -22.40
CA LEU A 667 3.91 -2.84 -22.88
C LEU A 667 2.60 -3.47 -23.36
N ASP A 668 2.67 -4.53 -24.18
CA ASP A 668 1.50 -5.22 -24.69
C ASP A 668 0.68 -5.86 -23.55
N ARG A 669 1.34 -6.45 -22.55
CA ARG A 669 0.69 -6.98 -21.33
C ARG A 669 0.02 -5.88 -20.51
N ALA A 670 0.73 -4.78 -20.24
CA ALA A 670 0.15 -3.65 -19.49
C ALA A 670 -1.04 -3.03 -20.24
N GLN A 671 -1.02 -3.05 -21.58
CA GLN A 671 -2.12 -2.58 -22.40
C GLN A 671 -3.32 -3.54 -22.39
N ALA A 672 -3.08 -4.85 -22.34
CA ALA A 672 -4.13 -5.86 -22.15
C ALA A 672 -4.77 -5.72 -20.76
N ASP A 673 -3.98 -5.61 -19.70
CA ASP A 673 -4.46 -5.39 -18.32
C ASP A 673 -5.35 -4.13 -18.23
N GLU A 674 -4.96 -3.03 -18.88
CA GLU A 674 -5.76 -1.78 -18.92
C GLU A 674 -7.11 -1.98 -19.64
N ASN A 675 -7.12 -2.75 -20.74
CA ASN A 675 -8.33 -3.05 -21.49
C ASN A 675 -9.27 -3.96 -20.70
N ASP A 676 -8.75 -5.00 -20.06
CA ASP A 676 -9.52 -5.94 -19.23
C ASP A 676 -10.12 -5.20 -18.03
N ALA A 677 -9.32 -4.39 -17.32
CA ALA A 677 -9.79 -3.54 -16.23
C ALA A 677 -10.92 -2.62 -16.67
N ARG A 678 -10.79 -2.02 -17.85
CA ARG A 678 -11.81 -1.12 -18.42
C ARG A 678 -13.10 -1.88 -18.73
N ASP A 679 -13.00 -3.06 -19.33
CA ASP A 679 -14.17 -3.79 -19.78
C ASP A 679 -14.91 -4.44 -18.59
N VAL A 680 -14.18 -4.94 -17.59
CA VAL A 680 -14.76 -5.37 -16.30
C VAL A 680 -15.48 -4.23 -15.59
N LEU A 681 -14.89 -3.02 -15.57
CA LEU A 681 -15.52 -1.87 -14.92
C LEU A 681 -16.78 -1.41 -15.66
N LYS A 682 -16.81 -1.49 -17.00
CA LYS A 682 -18.02 -1.20 -17.79
C LYS A 682 -19.13 -2.21 -17.52
N GLU A 683 -18.81 -3.50 -17.44
CA GLU A 683 -19.79 -4.55 -17.10
C GLU A 683 -20.39 -4.30 -15.71
N SER A 684 -19.55 -4.04 -14.71
CA SER A 684 -20.04 -3.76 -13.34
C SER A 684 -20.79 -2.42 -13.22
N LEU A 685 -20.53 -1.44 -14.09
CA LEU A 685 -21.34 -0.22 -14.19
C LEU A 685 -22.69 -0.48 -14.87
N ALA A 686 -22.76 -1.38 -15.86
CA ALA A 686 -24.00 -1.79 -16.48
C ALA A 686 -24.91 -2.54 -15.50
N GLU A 687 -24.34 -3.36 -14.60
CA GLU A 687 -25.07 -4.07 -13.54
C GLU A 687 -25.81 -3.12 -12.57
N ILE A 688 -25.28 -1.90 -12.34
CA ILE A 688 -25.94 -0.86 -11.54
C ILE A 688 -26.80 0.12 -12.37
N GLY A 689 -27.05 -0.21 -13.64
CA GLY A 689 -27.91 0.58 -14.53
C GLY A 689 -27.26 1.82 -15.16
N VAL A 690 -25.93 1.98 -15.04
CA VAL A 690 -25.19 3.12 -15.60
C VAL A 690 -24.53 2.71 -16.90
N ILE A 691 -25.27 2.85 -18.01
CA ILE A 691 -24.87 2.36 -19.33
C ILE A 691 -24.56 3.49 -20.32
N GLU A 692 -24.98 4.72 -20.02
CA GLU A 692 -24.83 5.88 -20.93
C GLU A 692 -23.66 6.81 -20.52
N ARG A 693 -22.98 7.38 -21.53
CA ARG A 693 -21.89 8.37 -21.38
C ARG A 693 -20.66 7.91 -20.60
N LEU A 694 -20.30 6.63 -20.70
CA LEU A 694 -19.08 6.08 -20.09
C LEU A 694 -17.81 6.68 -20.72
N PRO A 695 -16.87 7.22 -19.92
CA PRO A 695 -15.57 7.69 -20.39
C PRO A 695 -14.74 6.61 -21.12
N LYS A 696 -13.87 7.03 -22.05
CA LYS A 696 -13.02 6.09 -22.81
C LYS A 696 -11.72 5.70 -22.09
N ARG A 697 -11.19 6.58 -21.24
CA ARG A 697 -9.95 6.37 -20.48
C ARG A 697 -10.26 5.68 -19.15
N LEU A 698 -9.38 4.78 -18.72
CA LEU A 698 -9.55 4.03 -17.48
C LEU A 698 -9.60 4.95 -16.25
N ASP A 699 -8.72 5.96 -16.16
CA ASP A 699 -8.70 6.92 -15.04
C ASP A 699 -10.03 7.69 -14.91
N ASP A 700 -10.56 8.15 -16.04
CA ASP A 700 -11.84 8.86 -16.09
C ASP A 700 -13.02 7.92 -15.76
N LEU A 701 -12.93 6.66 -16.19
CA LEU A 701 -13.93 5.63 -15.91
C LEU A 701 -13.92 5.21 -14.42
N LEU A 702 -12.75 5.15 -13.79
CA LEU A 702 -12.59 4.90 -12.35
C LEU A 702 -13.20 6.04 -11.53
N ALA A 703 -12.89 7.30 -11.86
CA ALA A 703 -13.48 8.47 -11.19
C ALA A 703 -15.00 8.54 -11.38
N PHE A 704 -15.48 8.18 -12.58
CA PHE A 704 -16.91 8.09 -12.86
C PHE A 704 -17.59 6.98 -12.03
N ALA A 705 -16.96 5.81 -11.93
CA ALA A 705 -17.48 4.69 -11.15
C ALA A 705 -17.51 4.99 -9.64
N GLU A 706 -16.52 5.73 -9.10
CA GLU A 706 -16.53 6.18 -7.71
C GLU A 706 -17.69 7.13 -7.41
N ASN A 707 -17.95 8.08 -8.31
CA ASN A 707 -19.11 8.96 -8.18
C ASN A 707 -20.42 8.18 -8.27
N ALA A 708 -20.52 7.20 -9.18
CA ALA A 708 -21.69 6.34 -9.30
C ALA A 708 -21.92 5.49 -8.03
N VAL A 709 -20.87 4.92 -7.44
CA VAL A 709 -20.93 4.19 -6.16
C VAL A 709 -21.32 5.13 -5.01
N ALA A 710 -20.74 6.33 -4.93
CA ALA A 710 -21.06 7.30 -3.88
C ALA A 710 -22.52 7.77 -3.98
N GLN A 711 -23.03 8.00 -5.19
CA GLN A 711 -24.43 8.34 -5.43
C GLN A 711 -25.36 7.18 -5.08
N ALA A 712 -25.01 5.95 -5.47
CA ALA A 712 -25.78 4.75 -5.13
C ALA A 712 -25.81 4.49 -3.62
N GLN A 713 -24.69 4.65 -2.91
CA GLN A 713 -24.62 4.53 -1.44
C GLN A 713 -25.37 5.64 -0.70
N ALA A 714 -25.30 6.88 -1.21
CA ALA A 714 -26.08 8.00 -0.67
C ALA A 714 -27.59 7.77 -0.85
N ALA A 715 -28.02 7.30 -2.02
CA ALA A 715 -29.41 6.93 -2.28
C ALA A 715 -29.86 5.73 -1.43
N PHE A 716 -29.01 4.71 -1.26
CA PHE A 716 -29.27 3.54 -0.42
C PHE A 716 -29.38 3.89 1.07
N SER A 717 -28.52 4.78 1.58
CA SER A 717 -28.57 5.21 2.98
C SER A 717 -29.74 6.16 3.25
N ALA A 718 -30.04 7.08 2.32
CA ALA A 718 -31.21 7.95 2.39
C ALA A 718 -32.53 7.14 2.35
N GLY A 719 -32.64 6.16 1.45
CA GLY A 719 -33.80 5.27 1.37
C GLY A 719 -33.95 4.35 2.59
N LYS A 720 -32.84 3.88 3.18
CA LYS A 720 -32.88 3.08 4.42
C LYS A 720 -33.33 3.94 5.60
N ALA A 721 -32.77 5.13 5.75
CA ALA A 721 -33.17 6.07 6.79
C ALA A 721 -34.64 6.52 6.63
N ALA A 722 -35.11 6.74 5.40
CA ALA A 722 -36.50 7.07 5.10
C ALA A 722 -37.45 5.88 5.39
N ARG A 723 -37.08 4.64 5.03
CA ARG A 723 -37.86 3.43 5.40
C ARG A 723 -37.90 3.23 6.91
N GLU A 724 -36.80 3.46 7.62
CA GLU A 724 -36.77 3.39 9.09
C GLU A 724 -37.52 4.54 9.74
N ALA A 725 -37.60 5.72 9.11
CA ALA A 725 -38.40 6.84 9.57
C ALA A 725 -39.90 6.59 9.34
N VAL A 726 -40.30 6.08 8.17
CA VAL A 726 -41.68 5.65 7.87
C VAL A 726 -42.10 4.49 8.75
N ARG A 727 -41.22 3.49 8.96
CA ARG A 727 -41.51 2.40 9.89
C ARG A 727 -41.70 2.94 11.30
N ARG A 728 -40.80 3.77 11.83
CA ARG A 728 -40.96 4.37 13.18
C ARG A 728 -42.18 5.27 13.31
N ALA A 729 -42.49 6.06 12.28
CA ALA A 729 -43.67 6.92 12.25
C ALA A 729 -44.96 6.11 12.09
N GLY A 730 -44.92 5.01 11.33
CA GLY A 730 -45.96 4.01 11.20
C GLY A 730 -46.18 3.24 12.50
N ASP A 731 -45.13 2.75 13.15
CA ASP A 731 -45.18 2.09 14.46
C ASP A 731 -45.74 3.05 15.54
N MET A 732 -45.30 4.32 15.53
CA MET A 732 -45.82 5.34 16.43
C MET A 732 -47.27 5.72 16.10
N LEU A 733 -47.62 5.83 14.81
CA LEU A 733 -48.99 6.08 14.38
C LEU A 733 -49.89 4.93 14.78
N GLU A 734 -49.48 3.70 14.51
CA GLU A 734 -50.20 2.48 14.87
C GLU A 734 -50.34 2.40 16.39
N GLN A 735 -49.29 2.70 17.16
CA GLN A 735 -49.36 2.74 18.61
C GLN A 735 -50.31 3.84 19.12
N ARG A 736 -50.31 5.04 18.54
CA ARG A 736 -51.15 6.16 18.98
C ARG A 736 -52.59 6.05 18.46
N GLN A 737 -52.81 5.57 17.25
CA GLN A 737 -54.12 5.20 16.72
C GLN A 737 -54.68 3.99 17.46
N SER A 738 -53.86 3.03 17.86
CA SER A 738 -54.29 1.93 18.73
C SER A 738 -54.60 2.44 20.13
N THR A 739 -53.84 3.39 20.68
CA THR A 739 -54.16 4.02 21.97
C THR A 739 -55.43 4.88 21.89
N LEU A 740 -55.64 5.59 20.78
CA LEU A 740 -56.85 6.35 20.51
C LEU A 740 -58.05 5.44 20.31
N ALA A 741 -57.94 4.44 19.44
CA ALA A 741 -58.98 3.45 19.20
C ALA A 741 -59.28 2.71 20.51
N GLN A 742 -58.28 2.29 21.28
CA GLN A 742 -58.50 1.70 22.60
C GLN A 742 -59.17 2.65 23.59
N ALA A 743 -58.92 3.97 23.53
CA ALA A 743 -59.54 4.94 24.43
C ALA A 743 -60.96 5.35 23.98
N GLU A 744 -61.19 5.50 22.68
CA GLU A 744 -62.50 5.76 22.07
C GLU A 744 -63.39 4.52 22.10
N ASP A 745 -62.86 3.33 21.82
CA ASP A 745 -63.54 2.05 22.00
C ASP A 745 -63.75 1.78 23.49
N ALA A 746 -62.80 2.09 24.37
CA ALA A 746 -63.07 2.01 25.80
C ALA A 746 -64.18 2.97 26.23
N LEU A 747 -64.30 4.17 25.65
CA LEU A 747 -65.36 5.13 25.99
C LEU A 747 -66.73 4.78 25.36
N SER A 748 -66.74 4.33 24.10
CA SER A 748 -67.95 3.92 23.37
C SER A 748 -68.46 2.58 23.89
N SER A 749 -67.55 1.61 24.08
CA SER A 749 -67.87 0.36 24.75
C SER A 749 -68.28 0.63 26.19
N TRP A 750 -67.67 1.58 26.89
CA TRP A 750 -68.16 2.00 28.21
C TRP A 750 -69.60 2.54 28.17
N GLN A 751 -69.97 3.35 27.17
CA GLN A 751 -71.32 3.91 27.01
C GLN A 751 -72.36 2.84 26.67
N GLU A 752 -72.05 1.93 25.75
CA GLU A 752 -72.90 0.78 25.41
C GLU A 752 -73.02 -0.19 26.59
N GLN A 753 -71.90 -0.43 27.28
CA GLN A 753 -71.85 -1.22 28.50
C GLN A 753 -72.47 -0.51 29.69
N TRP A 754 -72.72 0.79 29.64
CA TRP A 754 -73.41 1.53 30.69
C TRP A 754 -74.92 1.38 30.55
N ASP A 755 -75.45 1.61 29.35
CA ASP A 755 -76.89 1.64 29.09
C ASP A 755 -77.55 0.26 29.06
N ASP A 756 -76.87 -0.76 28.53
CA ASP A 756 -77.37 -2.13 28.44
C ASP A 756 -77.67 -2.74 29.84
N PRO A 757 -76.72 -2.79 30.79
CA PRO A 757 -77.00 -3.26 32.14
C PRO A 757 -77.91 -2.33 32.93
N LEU A 758 -77.96 -1.02 32.66
CA LEU A 758 -78.91 -0.15 33.35
C LEU A 758 -80.36 -0.45 32.93
N SER A 759 -80.59 -0.77 31.66
CA SER A 759 -81.91 -1.06 31.07
C SER A 759 -82.49 -2.44 31.44
N ALA A 760 -81.63 -3.41 31.73
CA ALA A 760 -82.01 -4.77 32.12
C ALA A 760 -82.24 -4.96 33.62
N THR A 761 -82.19 -3.85 34.38
CA THR A 761 -82.29 -3.87 35.84
C THR A 761 -83.54 -3.15 36.28
N TRP A 762 -84.00 -3.47 37.49
CA TRP A 762 -85.13 -2.78 38.11
C TRP A 762 -84.89 -1.26 38.31
N LEU A 763 -83.66 -0.77 38.08
CA LEU A 763 -83.31 0.65 38.09
C LEU A 763 -83.77 1.40 36.82
N ALA A 764 -84.10 0.68 35.74
CA ALA A 764 -84.60 1.23 34.47
C ALA A 764 -86.03 1.79 34.56
N ASP A 765 -86.87 1.18 35.39
CA ASP A 765 -88.30 1.50 35.53
C ASP A 765 -88.57 2.75 36.40
N ARG A 766 -87.52 3.48 36.79
CA ARG A 766 -87.61 4.71 37.59
C ARG A 766 -87.81 5.94 36.69
N GLN A 767 -88.62 6.91 37.13
CA GLN A 767 -89.05 8.08 36.33
C GLN A 767 -87.91 8.97 35.79
N GLU A 768 -86.73 8.97 36.41
CA GLU A 768 -85.52 9.64 35.91
C GLU A 768 -84.37 8.63 35.84
N ARG A 769 -83.70 8.55 34.67
CA ARG A 769 -82.50 7.71 34.52
C ARG A 769 -81.34 8.30 35.33
N PRO A 770 -80.76 7.56 36.28
CA PRO A 770 -79.72 8.08 37.14
C PRO A 770 -78.39 8.21 36.39
N LEU A 771 -77.74 9.37 36.54
CA LEU A 771 -76.38 9.63 36.04
C LEU A 771 -75.35 8.73 36.74
N PRO A 772 -74.19 8.41 36.11
CA PRO A 772 -73.17 7.52 36.67
C PRO A 772 -72.76 7.83 38.11
N ASP A 773 -72.72 9.10 38.49
CA ASP A 773 -72.32 9.56 39.82
C ASP A 773 -73.29 9.17 40.95
N ARG A 774 -74.50 8.69 40.63
CA ARG A 774 -75.53 8.26 41.61
C ARG A 774 -75.68 6.73 41.75
N VAL A 775 -75.06 5.94 40.87
CA VAL A 775 -75.29 4.50 40.73
C VAL A 775 -74.23 3.66 41.49
N ALA A 776 -72.99 4.15 41.61
CA ALA A 776 -71.88 3.43 42.26
C ALA A 776 -72.10 2.98 43.73
N PRO A 777 -72.77 3.74 44.62
CA PRO A 777 -73.00 3.31 46.01
C PRO A 777 -73.99 2.14 46.16
N MET A 778 -74.89 1.94 45.19
CA MET A 778 -75.94 0.91 45.26
C MET A 778 -75.43 -0.48 44.83
N LEU A 779 -74.34 -0.54 44.07
CA LEU A 779 -73.84 -1.75 43.43
C LEU A 779 -72.89 -2.58 44.32
N ALA A 780 -72.17 -1.94 45.25
CA ALA A 780 -71.28 -2.64 46.19
C ALA A 780 -72.03 -3.70 47.00
N VAL A 781 -73.31 -3.47 47.25
CA VAL A 781 -74.15 -4.32 48.05
C VAL A 781 -74.70 -5.52 47.26
N LEU A 782 -74.88 -5.40 45.94
CA LEU A 782 -75.31 -6.47 45.03
C LEU A 782 -74.17 -7.42 44.62
N GLN A 783 -72.90 -6.99 44.71
CA GLN A 783 -71.74 -7.77 44.25
C GLN A 783 -71.39 -8.92 45.18
N ASP A 784 -71.56 -8.72 46.48
CA ASP A 784 -71.35 -9.77 47.48
C ASP A 784 -72.41 -10.87 47.36
N LEU A 785 -73.59 -10.53 46.85
CA LEU A 785 -74.73 -11.44 46.68
C LEU A 785 -74.54 -12.40 45.47
N ASP A 786 -73.89 -11.97 44.37
CA ASP A 786 -73.84 -12.72 43.10
C ASP A 786 -72.64 -13.66 42.98
N LYS A 787 -71.50 -13.32 43.59
CA LYS A 787 -70.31 -14.20 43.67
C LYS A 787 -70.62 -15.57 44.25
N LEU A 788 -71.64 -15.61 45.11
CA LEU A 788 -72.09 -16.80 45.78
C LEU A 788 -73.13 -17.57 44.95
N VAL A 789 -73.83 -16.93 44.02
CA VAL A 789 -74.76 -17.57 43.07
C VAL A 789 -74.03 -18.17 41.86
N GLN A 790 -73.03 -17.47 41.30
CA GLN A 790 -72.26 -17.90 40.12
C GLN A 790 -71.38 -19.13 40.38
N ARG A 791 -70.69 -19.17 41.52
CA ARG A 791 -69.81 -20.29 41.89
C ARG A 791 -70.56 -21.63 42.01
N LYS A 792 -71.87 -21.59 42.19
CA LYS A 792 -72.75 -22.76 42.15
C LYS A 792 -73.08 -23.21 40.71
N ALA A 793 -73.23 -22.31 39.74
CA ALA A 793 -73.64 -22.64 38.37
C ALA A 793 -72.48 -23.11 37.47
N ASP A 794 -71.27 -22.55 37.63
CA ASP A 794 -70.09 -22.93 36.84
C ASP A 794 -69.63 -24.37 37.08
N LEU A 795 -69.78 -24.84 38.31
CA LEU A 795 -69.46 -26.20 38.70
C LEU A 795 -70.44 -27.22 38.08
N ASP A 796 -71.68 -26.81 37.76
CA ASP A 796 -72.68 -27.66 37.08
C ASP A 796 -72.45 -27.75 35.55
N HIS A 797 -72.07 -26.65 34.87
CA HIS A 797 -71.94 -26.63 33.40
C HIS A 797 -70.68 -27.33 32.87
N ARG A 798 -69.54 -27.16 33.55
CA ARG A 798 -68.25 -27.76 33.13
C ARG A 798 -68.28 -29.28 33.13
N VAL A 799 -69.08 -29.86 34.01
CA VAL A 799 -69.32 -31.29 34.10
C VAL A 799 -70.04 -31.81 32.83
N ALA A 800 -70.93 -31.04 32.21
CA ALA A 800 -71.68 -31.47 31.03
C ALA A 800 -70.88 -31.43 29.72
N GLY A 801 -70.04 -30.42 29.51
CA GLY A 801 -69.28 -30.22 28.26
C GLY A 801 -68.19 -31.27 28.02
N MET A 802 -67.46 -31.64 29.07
CA MET A 802 -66.40 -32.65 29.00
C MET A 802 -66.91 -34.02 28.51
N ARG A 803 -68.21 -34.30 28.67
CA ARG A 803 -68.83 -35.57 28.27
C ARG A 803 -69.15 -35.67 26.77
N LYS A 804 -69.27 -34.54 26.07
CA LYS A 804 -69.67 -34.49 24.65
C LYS A 804 -68.48 -34.70 23.71
N ASP A 805 -67.32 -34.15 24.07
CA ASP A 805 -66.11 -34.22 23.25
C ASP A 805 -65.51 -35.64 23.20
N GLN A 806 -65.77 -36.46 24.23
CA GLN A 806 -65.32 -37.85 24.25
C GLN A 806 -65.94 -38.69 23.11
N VAL A 807 -67.21 -38.47 22.79
CA VAL A 807 -67.97 -39.32 21.85
C VAL A 807 -67.61 -39.06 20.37
N ALA A 808 -67.18 -37.84 20.02
CA ALA A 808 -66.95 -37.45 18.63
C ALA A 808 -65.66 -38.01 18.02
N PHE A 809 -64.58 -38.11 18.81
CA PHE A 809 -63.29 -38.62 18.35
C PHE A 809 -63.29 -40.14 18.16
N GLU A 810 -63.98 -40.88 19.04
CA GLU A 810 -64.15 -42.33 18.94
C GLU A 810 -64.80 -42.77 17.63
N THR A 811 -65.71 -41.95 17.09
CA THR A 811 -66.44 -42.26 15.84
C THR A 811 -65.55 -42.12 14.61
N ALA A 812 -64.67 -41.12 14.55
CA ALA A 812 -63.85 -40.83 13.35
C ALA A 812 -62.70 -41.83 13.13
N VAL A 813 -62.12 -42.36 14.20
CA VAL A 813 -61.03 -43.36 14.11
C VAL A 813 -61.58 -44.74 13.72
N ALA A 814 -62.82 -45.06 14.12
CA ALA A 814 -63.51 -46.30 13.74
C ALA A 814 -63.75 -46.41 12.22
N ASP A 815 -64.07 -45.30 11.55
CA ASP A 815 -64.32 -45.26 10.10
C ASP A 815 -63.05 -45.50 9.25
N LEU A 816 -61.89 -45.03 9.69
CA LEU A 816 -60.60 -45.27 9.00
C LEU A 816 -60.02 -46.66 9.24
N ALA A 817 -60.30 -47.24 10.40
CA ALA A 817 -59.95 -48.62 10.71
C ALA A 817 -60.91 -49.65 10.09
N GLY A 818 -62.08 -49.21 9.61
CA GLY A 818 -63.10 -50.07 9.02
C GLY A 818 -63.79 -51.01 10.01
N MET A 819 -63.74 -50.72 11.31
CA MET A 819 -64.34 -51.54 12.38
C MET A 819 -65.02 -50.67 13.46
N PRO A 820 -66.31 -50.86 13.77
CA PRO A 820 -66.95 -50.17 14.88
C PRO A 820 -66.60 -50.82 16.22
N GLY A 821 -66.25 -50.00 17.22
CA GLY A 821 -65.98 -50.44 18.60
C GLY A 821 -64.51 -50.74 18.90
N ILE A 822 -63.63 -49.75 18.73
CA ILE A 822 -62.21 -49.87 19.08
C ILE A 822 -62.06 -49.79 20.60
N GLU A 823 -61.43 -50.80 21.23
CA GLU A 823 -61.20 -50.83 22.70
C GLU A 823 -60.22 -49.73 23.16
N ASP A 824 -59.22 -49.40 22.32
CA ASP A 824 -58.30 -48.28 22.53
C ASP A 824 -58.11 -47.47 21.23
N THR A 825 -58.93 -46.43 21.12
CA THR A 825 -58.99 -45.52 19.97
C THR A 825 -57.65 -44.84 19.66
N LEU A 826 -56.81 -44.55 20.67
CA LEU A 826 -55.56 -43.82 20.48
C LEU A 826 -54.42 -44.72 19.95
N ALA A 827 -54.35 -45.97 20.40
CA ALA A 827 -53.30 -46.90 19.96
C ALA A 827 -53.44 -47.28 18.47
N THR A 828 -54.67 -47.44 17.99
CA THR A 828 -54.97 -47.87 16.61
C THR A 828 -54.58 -46.79 15.58
N PHE A 829 -54.78 -45.51 15.91
CA PHE A 829 -54.40 -44.38 15.05
C PHE A 829 -52.87 -44.23 14.90
N ALA A 830 -52.12 -44.48 15.97
CA ALA A 830 -50.65 -44.38 15.96
C ALA A 830 -49.98 -45.44 15.06
N ALA A 831 -50.51 -46.67 15.05
CA ALA A 831 -49.96 -47.78 14.26
C ALA A 831 -50.06 -47.55 12.74
N MET A 832 -51.14 -46.91 12.28
CA MET A 832 -51.35 -46.64 10.84
C MET A 832 -50.37 -45.59 10.30
N ARG A 833 -50.05 -44.56 11.08
CA ARG A 833 -49.04 -43.54 10.69
C ARG A 833 -47.64 -44.13 10.51
N ALA A 834 -47.25 -45.09 11.34
CA ALA A 834 -45.91 -45.68 11.29
C ALA A 834 -45.67 -46.48 10.00
N ARG A 835 -46.68 -47.18 9.48
CA ARG A 835 -46.57 -48.00 8.26
C ARG A 835 -46.40 -47.17 6.99
N VAL A 836 -47.04 -46.00 6.92
CA VAL A 836 -46.94 -45.11 5.76
C VAL A 836 -45.53 -44.52 5.62
N ALA A 837 -44.92 -44.10 6.73
CA ALA A 837 -43.58 -43.50 6.72
C ALA A 837 -42.47 -44.48 6.30
N ASP A 838 -42.62 -45.77 6.58
CA ASP A 838 -41.63 -46.78 6.18
C ASP A 838 -41.68 -47.08 4.68
N ALA A 839 -42.87 -47.02 4.05
CA ALA A 839 -43.04 -47.26 2.62
C ALA A 839 -42.41 -46.16 1.74
N GLU A 840 -42.49 -44.89 2.15
CA GLU A 840 -41.90 -43.75 1.43
C GLU A 840 -40.36 -43.86 1.34
N LYS A 841 -39.72 -44.22 2.46
CA LYS A 841 -38.26 -44.36 2.55
C LYS A 841 -37.68 -45.44 1.62
N GLN A 842 -38.44 -46.50 1.33
CA GLN A 842 -37.99 -47.57 0.44
C GLN A 842 -38.03 -47.16 -1.04
N GLU A 843 -38.99 -46.31 -1.45
CA GLU A 843 -39.11 -45.86 -2.84
C GLU A 843 -37.95 -44.91 -3.23
N ASP A 844 -37.55 -44.00 -2.33
CA ASP A 844 -36.41 -43.11 -2.53
C ASP A 844 -35.10 -43.88 -2.75
N ARG A 845 -34.92 -44.98 -2.02
CA ARG A 845 -33.72 -45.81 -2.12
C ARG A 845 -33.64 -46.57 -3.45
N ARG A 846 -34.78 -46.98 -4.01
CA ARG A 846 -34.86 -47.60 -5.34
C ARG A 846 -34.47 -46.61 -6.45
N ALA A 847 -34.88 -45.35 -6.35
CA ALA A 847 -34.54 -44.31 -7.34
C ALA A 847 -33.03 -44.04 -7.42
N ALA A 848 -32.34 -44.03 -6.27
CA ALA A 848 -30.90 -43.81 -6.20
C ALA A 848 -30.08 -44.93 -6.89
N LEU A 849 -30.48 -46.19 -6.70
CA LEU A 849 -29.80 -47.35 -7.31
C LEU A 849 -29.91 -47.38 -8.84
N LEU A 850 -31.05 -46.94 -9.39
CA LEU A 850 -31.25 -46.85 -10.85
C LEU A 850 -30.32 -45.83 -11.52
N ALA A 851 -30.02 -44.71 -10.84
CA ALA A 851 -29.11 -43.68 -11.36
C ALA A 851 -27.65 -44.17 -11.41
N GLU A 852 -27.21 -44.91 -10.38
CA GLU A 852 -25.86 -45.50 -10.34
C GLU A 852 -25.66 -46.54 -11.44
N LEU A 853 -26.67 -47.35 -11.76
CA LEU A 853 -26.61 -48.35 -12.85
C LEU A 853 -26.36 -47.71 -14.23
N LEU A 854 -27.03 -46.60 -14.53
CA LEU A 854 -26.83 -45.86 -15.79
C LEU A 854 -25.38 -45.35 -15.94
N ARG A 855 -24.75 -44.92 -14.84
CA ARG A 855 -23.38 -44.42 -14.85
C ARG A 855 -22.36 -45.51 -15.20
N VAL A 856 -22.50 -46.70 -14.61
CA VAL A 856 -21.60 -47.83 -14.85
C VAL A 856 -21.70 -48.33 -16.30
N GLU A 857 -22.89 -48.28 -16.92
CA GLU A 857 -23.08 -48.64 -18.33
C GLU A 857 -22.38 -47.67 -19.30
N GLU A 858 -22.37 -46.37 -19.00
CA GLU A 858 -21.62 -45.38 -19.80
C GLU A 858 -20.10 -45.59 -19.70
N GLU A 859 -19.59 -45.82 -18.48
CA GLU A 859 -18.16 -46.13 -18.26
C GLU A 859 -17.73 -47.37 -19.05
N LYS A 860 -18.55 -48.42 -19.10
CA LYS A 860 -18.28 -49.64 -19.88
C LYS A 860 -18.16 -49.37 -21.40
N ARG A 861 -18.98 -48.48 -21.97
CA ARG A 861 -18.90 -48.13 -23.40
C ARG A 861 -17.59 -47.45 -23.77
N THR A 862 -17.04 -46.61 -22.88
CA THR A 862 -15.77 -45.90 -23.13
C THR A 862 -14.58 -46.85 -23.21
N ILE A 863 -14.49 -47.80 -22.28
CA ILE A 863 -13.39 -48.78 -22.24
C ILE A 863 -13.45 -49.73 -23.44
N ALA A 864 -14.64 -50.06 -23.95
CA ALA A 864 -14.79 -50.86 -25.18
C ALA A 864 -14.20 -50.15 -26.40
N ALA A 865 -14.38 -48.84 -26.55
CA ALA A 865 -13.77 -48.08 -27.65
C ALA A 865 -12.23 -48.02 -27.54
N GLU A 866 -11.67 -47.98 -26.32
CA GLU A 866 -10.22 -48.06 -26.11
C GLU A 866 -9.63 -49.40 -26.56
N GLN A 867 -10.38 -50.50 -26.39
CA GLN A 867 -9.97 -51.85 -26.81
C GLN A 867 -9.76 -51.95 -28.32
N ASP A 868 -10.63 -51.31 -29.11
CA ASP A 868 -10.56 -51.34 -30.57
C ASP A 868 -9.30 -50.62 -31.09
N LEU A 869 -8.99 -49.44 -30.54
CA LEU A 869 -7.79 -48.66 -30.91
C LEU A 869 -6.50 -49.42 -30.56
N HIS A 870 -6.47 -50.02 -29.37
CA HIS A 870 -5.32 -50.80 -28.90
C HIS A 870 -5.04 -52.03 -29.79
N THR A 871 -6.09 -52.70 -30.24
CA THR A 871 -6.00 -53.86 -31.15
C THR A 871 -5.42 -53.46 -32.52
N ALA A 872 -5.78 -52.29 -33.05
CA ALA A 872 -5.21 -51.79 -34.29
C ALA A 872 -3.70 -51.48 -34.18
N ARG A 873 -3.27 -50.92 -33.03
CA ARG A 873 -1.85 -50.58 -32.79
C ARG A 873 -0.98 -51.82 -32.61
N LYS A 874 -1.50 -52.86 -31.95
CA LYS A 874 -0.84 -54.17 -31.81
C LYS A 874 -0.48 -54.79 -33.16
N ARG A 875 -1.37 -54.68 -34.15
CA ARG A 875 -1.18 -55.28 -35.49
C ARG A 875 0.03 -54.69 -36.25
N LEU A 876 0.25 -53.38 -36.15
CA LEU A 876 1.37 -52.69 -36.81
C LEU A 876 2.75 -53.24 -36.37
N VAL A 877 2.93 -53.53 -35.08
CA VAL A 877 4.19 -54.04 -34.53
C VAL A 877 4.44 -55.49 -34.93
N LEU A 878 3.39 -56.30 -34.96
CA LEU A 878 3.46 -57.71 -35.36
C LEU A 878 3.83 -57.88 -36.84
N ASP A 879 3.26 -57.03 -37.71
CA ASP A 879 3.52 -57.06 -39.14
C ASP A 879 4.97 -56.66 -39.48
N PHE A 880 5.58 -55.67 -38.79
CA PHE A 880 6.95 -55.23 -39.06
C PHE A 880 8.01 -56.29 -38.75
N PHE A 881 7.86 -56.99 -37.61
CA PHE A 881 8.78 -58.05 -37.23
C PHE A 881 8.43 -59.39 -37.89
N ASN A 882 7.32 -59.47 -38.64
CA ASN A 882 6.78 -60.70 -39.22
C ASN A 882 6.68 -61.82 -38.17
N CYS A 883 5.86 -61.56 -37.14
CA CYS A 883 5.66 -62.44 -35.98
C CYS A 883 4.20 -62.42 -35.52
N GLU A 884 3.76 -63.47 -34.81
CA GLU A 884 2.35 -63.64 -34.45
C GLU A 884 2.03 -63.10 -33.04
N THR A 885 3.05 -62.94 -32.20
CA THR A 885 2.89 -62.51 -30.80
C THR A 885 3.77 -61.31 -30.45
N LEU A 886 3.29 -60.47 -29.51
CA LEU A 886 4.07 -59.34 -29.01
C LEU A 886 5.34 -59.81 -28.27
N ASP A 887 5.38 -61.07 -27.82
CA ASP A 887 6.55 -61.70 -27.20
C ASP A 887 7.65 -61.99 -28.21
N GLU A 888 7.32 -62.57 -29.36
CA GLU A 888 8.26 -62.78 -30.47
C GLU A 888 8.77 -61.46 -31.05
N ALA A 889 7.91 -60.44 -31.17
CA ALA A 889 8.31 -59.09 -31.57
C ALA A 889 9.36 -58.49 -30.62
N GLY A 890 9.19 -58.72 -29.31
CA GLY A 890 10.14 -58.26 -28.28
C GLY A 890 11.52 -58.91 -28.43
N LEU A 891 11.58 -60.23 -28.64
CA LEU A 891 12.85 -60.95 -28.81
C LEU A 891 13.64 -60.47 -30.05
N ARG A 892 12.94 -60.21 -31.17
CA ARG A 892 13.58 -59.70 -32.40
C ARG A 892 14.05 -58.25 -32.26
N LEU A 893 13.32 -57.42 -31.52
CA LEU A 893 13.72 -56.06 -31.19
C LEU A 893 14.98 -56.03 -30.30
N ASP A 894 15.05 -56.91 -29.30
CA ASP A 894 16.21 -56.99 -28.40
C ASP A 894 17.47 -57.46 -29.13
N ALA A 895 17.36 -58.43 -30.03
CA ALA A 895 18.47 -58.88 -30.86
C ALA A 895 18.97 -57.79 -31.84
N ALA A 896 18.06 -57.02 -32.45
CA ALA A 896 18.42 -55.90 -33.32
C ALA A 896 19.13 -54.77 -32.54
N ARG A 897 18.70 -54.52 -31.30
CA ARG A 897 19.35 -53.56 -30.41
C ARG A 897 20.73 -53.98 -29.97
N GLU A 898 20.95 -55.25 -29.70
CA GLU A 898 22.27 -55.71 -29.27
C GLU A 898 23.30 -55.60 -30.40
N GLN A 899 22.89 -55.80 -31.66
CA GLN A 899 23.75 -55.51 -32.82
C GLN A 899 24.04 -54.02 -32.97
N GLU A 900 23.03 -53.17 -32.78
CA GLU A 900 23.22 -51.71 -32.83
C GLU A 900 24.15 -51.24 -31.70
N ARG A 901 23.99 -51.77 -30.47
CA ARG A 901 24.90 -51.52 -29.36
C ARG A 901 26.32 -51.97 -29.64
N LEU A 902 26.52 -53.11 -30.29
CA LEU A 902 27.85 -53.58 -30.67
C LEU A 902 28.50 -52.66 -31.71
N ARG A 903 27.75 -52.22 -32.73
CA ARG A 903 28.22 -51.24 -33.73
C ARG A 903 28.54 -49.90 -33.09
N GLN A 904 27.67 -49.42 -32.21
CA GLN A 904 27.87 -48.19 -31.46
C GLN A 904 29.13 -48.31 -30.57
N ARG A 905 29.32 -49.41 -29.85
CA ARG A 905 30.51 -49.65 -29.01
C ARG A 905 31.80 -49.76 -29.81
N ILE A 906 31.75 -50.25 -31.04
CA ILE A 906 32.89 -50.27 -31.96
C ILE A 906 33.22 -48.84 -32.39
N ALA A 907 32.24 -48.08 -32.87
CA ALA A 907 32.43 -46.68 -33.26
C ALA A 907 32.90 -45.80 -32.08
N GLU A 908 32.35 -46.05 -30.88
CA GLU A 908 32.78 -45.42 -29.63
C GLU A 908 34.22 -45.80 -29.29
N SER A 909 34.60 -47.07 -29.42
CA SER A 909 35.98 -47.51 -29.13
C SER A 909 36.98 -46.99 -30.18
N GLU A 910 36.59 -46.86 -31.44
CA GLU A 910 37.38 -46.26 -32.53
C GLU A 910 37.59 -44.76 -32.29
N ALA A 911 36.52 -44.05 -31.94
CA ALA A 911 36.56 -42.64 -31.59
C ALA A 911 37.34 -42.41 -30.30
N ASP A 912 37.19 -43.25 -29.27
CA ASP A 912 37.92 -43.17 -28.01
C ASP A 912 39.42 -43.39 -28.23
N LEU A 913 39.80 -44.34 -29.10
CA LEU A 913 41.21 -44.59 -29.44
C LEU A 913 41.83 -43.41 -30.21
N ALA A 914 41.14 -42.89 -31.22
CA ALA A 914 41.60 -41.75 -32.02
C ALA A 914 41.69 -40.46 -31.17
N SER A 915 40.69 -40.23 -30.32
CA SER A 915 40.62 -39.10 -29.39
C SER A 915 41.74 -39.14 -28.34
N ARG A 916 41.96 -40.29 -27.69
CA ARG A 916 42.99 -40.43 -26.65
C ARG A 916 44.40 -40.19 -27.18
N LEU A 917 44.67 -40.62 -28.42
CA LEU A 917 45.99 -40.45 -29.04
C LEU A 917 46.13 -39.14 -29.84
N GLY A 918 45.06 -38.35 -29.99
CA GLY A 918 45.07 -37.08 -30.70
C GLY A 918 45.33 -37.21 -32.21
N VAL A 919 44.83 -38.28 -32.82
CA VAL A 919 45.02 -38.58 -34.25
C VAL A 919 43.71 -38.47 -35.03
N ALA A 920 43.80 -38.34 -36.36
CA ALA A 920 42.65 -38.02 -37.22
C ALA A 920 41.69 -39.20 -37.43
N GLY A 921 42.16 -40.44 -37.30
CA GLY A 921 41.34 -41.64 -37.46
C GLY A 921 41.85 -42.83 -36.67
N SER A 922 41.00 -43.86 -36.54
CA SER A 922 41.37 -45.10 -35.83
C SER A 922 42.57 -45.79 -36.49
N GLU A 923 42.73 -45.70 -37.81
CA GLU A 923 43.87 -46.30 -38.54
C GLU A 923 45.22 -45.70 -38.10
N ASP A 924 45.29 -44.39 -37.87
CA ASP A 924 46.49 -43.70 -37.37
C ASP A 924 46.81 -44.10 -35.92
N ALA A 925 45.76 -44.29 -35.09
CA ALA A 925 45.89 -44.73 -33.70
C ALA A 925 46.42 -46.16 -33.63
N GLU A 926 45.90 -47.05 -34.49
CA GLU A 926 46.34 -48.44 -34.59
C GLU A 926 47.80 -48.52 -35.05
N ALA A 927 48.22 -47.70 -36.02
CA ALA A 927 49.62 -47.65 -36.49
C ALA A 927 50.60 -47.18 -35.40
N LEU A 928 50.22 -46.17 -34.59
CA LEU A 928 51.04 -45.62 -33.52
C LEU A 928 51.22 -46.60 -32.35
N LEU A 929 50.18 -47.40 -32.04
CA LEU A 929 50.22 -48.40 -30.97
C LEU A 929 50.86 -49.72 -31.39
N ALA A 930 50.83 -50.08 -32.69
CA ALA A 930 51.39 -51.33 -33.19
C ALA A 930 52.92 -51.44 -33.04
N THR A 931 53.63 -50.31 -33.00
CA THR A 931 55.09 -50.23 -32.87
C THR A 931 55.58 -49.84 -31.46
N LEU A 932 54.66 -49.69 -30.50
CA LEU A 932 54.95 -49.11 -29.19
C LEU A 932 55.37 -50.18 -28.18
N ASP A 933 56.51 -49.98 -27.52
CA ASP A 933 56.99 -50.85 -26.45
C ASP A 933 56.52 -50.35 -25.07
N ASP A 934 55.64 -51.11 -24.43
CA ASP A 934 54.96 -50.78 -23.19
C ASP A 934 55.94 -50.58 -22.01
N GLU A 935 57.02 -51.37 -21.93
CA GLU A 935 58.01 -51.24 -20.85
C GLU A 935 58.81 -49.94 -20.95
N THR A 936 59.26 -49.60 -22.16
CA THR A 936 60.03 -48.38 -22.42
C THR A 936 59.22 -47.11 -22.14
N VAL A 937 57.94 -47.07 -22.55
CA VAL A 937 57.07 -45.90 -22.35
C VAL A 937 56.69 -45.71 -20.87
N ARG A 938 56.54 -46.80 -20.10
CA ARG A 938 56.31 -46.72 -18.64
C ARG A 938 57.52 -46.17 -17.87
N LEU A 939 58.75 -46.49 -18.28
CA LEU A 939 59.97 -45.96 -17.66
C LEU A 939 60.13 -44.45 -17.88
N GLU A 940 59.89 -43.97 -19.10
CA GLU A 940 59.89 -42.53 -19.38
C GLU A 940 58.74 -41.80 -18.66
N LEU A 941 57.56 -42.43 -18.54
CA LEU A 941 56.45 -41.86 -17.76
C LEU A 941 56.85 -41.64 -16.29
N ALA A 942 57.46 -42.63 -15.64
CA ALA A 942 57.89 -42.52 -14.24
C ALA A 942 58.93 -41.39 -14.03
N ARG A 943 59.83 -41.20 -15.01
CA ARG A 943 60.81 -40.11 -15.00
C ARG A 943 60.15 -38.73 -15.13
N VAL A 944 59.19 -38.59 -16.06
CA VAL A 944 58.47 -37.33 -16.27
C VAL A 944 57.55 -37.02 -15.08
N GLU A 945 56.93 -38.02 -14.46
CA GLU A 945 56.12 -37.85 -13.24
C GLU A 945 56.94 -37.34 -12.06
N ALA A 946 58.15 -37.86 -11.84
CA ALA A 946 59.05 -37.37 -10.79
C ALA A 946 59.45 -35.89 -11.01
N LEU A 947 59.76 -35.51 -12.25
CA LEU A 947 60.06 -34.11 -12.60
C LEU A 947 58.83 -33.21 -12.48
N LEU A 948 57.63 -33.71 -12.78
CA LEU A 948 56.38 -32.97 -12.63
C LEU A 948 56.06 -32.73 -11.15
N GLU A 949 56.29 -33.69 -10.26
CA GLU A 949 56.11 -33.52 -8.81
C GLU A 949 57.04 -32.46 -8.22
N GLU A 950 58.28 -32.37 -8.72
CA GLU A 950 59.22 -31.29 -8.36
C GLU A 950 58.70 -29.94 -8.85
N SER A 951 58.28 -29.87 -10.12
CA SER A 951 57.74 -28.63 -10.70
C SER A 951 56.40 -28.20 -10.08
N ASP A 952 55.55 -29.14 -9.65
CA ASP A 952 54.29 -28.86 -8.93
C ASP A 952 54.57 -28.24 -7.55
N ARG A 953 55.61 -28.71 -6.86
CA ARG A 953 56.07 -28.13 -5.58
C ARG A 953 56.56 -26.70 -5.79
N ASP A 954 57.43 -26.48 -6.78
CA ASP A 954 57.97 -25.16 -7.10
C ASP A 954 56.86 -24.17 -7.46
N VAL A 955 55.89 -24.58 -8.29
CA VAL A 955 54.73 -23.75 -8.64
C VAL A 955 53.90 -23.41 -7.40
N SER A 956 53.66 -24.37 -6.50
CA SER A 956 52.87 -24.13 -5.29
C SER A 956 53.57 -23.13 -4.35
N GLU A 957 54.88 -23.28 -4.14
CA GLU A 957 55.66 -22.38 -3.30
C GLU A 957 55.75 -20.98 -3.91
N LEU A 958 56.01 -20.87 -5.21
CA LEU A 958 56.10 -19.58 -5.90
C LEU A 958 54.73 -18.91 -6.06
N HIS A 959 53.64 -19.67 -6.19
CA HIS A 959 52.28 -19.11 -6.18
C HIS A 959 51.88 -18.60 -4.80
N ALA A 960 52.28 -19.29 -3.73
CA ALA A 960 52.12 -18.79 -2.37
C ALA A 960 52.94 -17.49 -2.16
N ASP A 961 54.17 -17.43 -2.67
CA ASP A 961 54.99 -16.22 -2.64
C ASP A 961 54.36 -15.06 -3.45
N VAL A 962 53.83 -15.33 -4.66
CA VAL A 962 53.07 -14.34 -5.44
C VAL A 962 51.85 -13.87 -4.66
N ARG A 963 51.01 -14.77 -4.13
CA ARG A 963 49.81 -14.40 -3.38
C ARG A 963 50.10 -13.60 -2.12
N THR A 964 51.15 -13.95 -1.38
CA THR A 964 51.55 -13.19 -0.18
C THR A 964 51.97 -11.77 -0.57
N LYS A 965 52.69 -11.58 -1.68
CA LYS A 965 53.09 -10.26 -2.18
C LYS A 965 51.95 -9.50 -2.86
N GLU A 966 51.01 -10.18 -3.52
CA GLU A 966 49.77 -9.60 -4.06
C GLU A 966 48.84 -9.14 -2.95
N ALA A 967 48.67 -9.92 -1.89
CA ALA A 967 47.91 -9.53 -0.71
C ALA A 967 48.57 -8.32 -0.01
N ALA A 968 49.89 -8.35 0.14
CA ALA A 968 50.63 -7.21 0.68
C ALA A 968 50.47 -5.94 -0.19
N LEU A 969 50.51 -6.06 -1.52
CA LEU A 969 50.31 -4.92 -2.43
C LEU A 969 48.85 -4.46 -2.46
N ALA A 970 47.88 -5.38 -2.51
CA ALA A 970 46.45 -5.08 -2.56
C ALA A 970 45.97 -4.36 -1.29
N ASN A 971 46.53 -4.73 -0.13
CA ASN A 971 46.31 -4.00 1.13
C ASN A 971 46.79 -2.54 1.07
N ILE A 972 47.67 -2.17 0.12
CA ILE A 972 48.15 -0.79 -0.08
C ILE A 972 47.54 -0.13 -1.34
N ALA A 973 47.18 -0.92 -2.36
CA ALA A 973 46.68 -0.46 -3.67
C ALA A 973 45.17 -0.17 -3.69
N GLY A 974 44.41 -0.91 -2.90
CA GLY A 974 42.96 -0.82 -2.89
C GLY A 974 42.53 0.30 -1.98
N ASP A 975 42.64 1.55 -2.44
CA ASP A 975 42.04 2.67 -1.74
C ASP A 975 41.74 3.85 -2.69
N ASP A 976 40.59 3.73 -3.39
CA ASP A 976 39.76 4.87 -3.82
C ASP A 976 39.37 5.79 -2.64
N THR A 977 39.74 5.42 -1.42
CA THR A 977 39.55 6.17 -0.20
C THR A 977 40.26 7.51 -0.21
N VAL A 978 41.44 7.71 -0.81
CA VAL A 978 42.07 9.05 -0.74
C VAL A 978 41.21 10.10 -1.45
N ALA A 979 40.74 9.78 -2.66
CA ALA A 979 39.85 10.65 -3.42
C ALA A 979 38.46 10.75 -2.77
N ALA A 980 37.90 9.63 -2.28
CA ALA A 980 36.61 9.60 -1.61
C ALA A 980 36.62 10.31 -0.24
N LEU A 981 37.72 10.25 0.51
CA LEU A 981 37.93 10.93 1.80
C LEU A 981 38.06 12.43 1.57
N ASP A 982 38.80 12.86 0.53
CA ASP A 982 38.89 14.29 0.18
C ASP A 982 37.54 14.83 -0.34
N GLN A 983 36.80 14.03 -1.11
CA GLN A 983 35.44 14.38 -1.54
C GLN A 983 34.49 14.47 -0.34
N ARG A 984 34.45 13.46 0.53
CA ARG A 984 33.63 13.46 1.77
C ARG A 984 33.96 14.64 2.67
N ARG A 985 35.25 14.94 2.84
CA ARG A 985 35.72 16.11 3.60
C ARG A 985 35.21 17.43 3.01
N ARG A 986 35.27 17.59 1.68
CA ARG A 986 34.75 18.80 1.01
C ARG A 986 33.24 18.93 1.15
N THR A 987 32.50 17.84 0.96
CA THR A 987 31.04 17.81 1.16
C THR A 987 30.68 18.17 2.60
N LEU A 988 31.36 17.58 3.59
CA LEU A 988 31.10 17.85 5.01
C LEU A 988 31.39 19.31 5.40
N LEU A 989 32.43 19.91 4.84
CA LEU A 989 32.73 21.34 5.05
C LEU A 989 31.66 22.26 4.44
N LEU A 990 31.18 21.96 3.24
CA LEU A 990 30.08 22.70 2.60
C LEU A 990 28.78 22.55 3.39
N GLU A 991 28.51 21.36 3.94
CA GLU A 991 27.34 21.11 4.79
C GLU A 991 27.42 21.88 6.11
N ILE A 992 28.59 21.91 6.76
CA ILE A 992 28.82 22.72 7.96
C ILE A 992 28.61 24.20 7.64
N GLU A 993 29.15 24.70 6.53
CA GLU A 993 29.01 26.11 6.12
C GLU A 993 27.54 26.48 5.87
N ALA A 994 26.83 25.68 5.08
CA ALA A 994 25.41 25.92 4.78
C ALA A 994 24.54 25.92 6.04
N LYS A 995 24.72 24.92 6.92
CA LYS A 995 23.96 24.81 8.17
C LYS A 995 24.33 25.90 9.17
N ALA A 996 25.60 26.31 9.24
CA ALA A 996 26.03 27.43 10.09
C ALA A 996 25.43 28.77 9.62
N LEU A 997 25.38 29.02 8.32
CA LEU A 997 24.71 30.20 7.76
C LEU A 997 23.20 30.17 8.07
N GLY A 998 22.56 29.00 7.98
CA GLY A 998 21.17 28.81 8.38
C GLY A 998 20.95 29.14 9.86
N TYR A 999 21.77 28.59 10.75
CA TYR A 999 21.73 28.88 12.18
C TYR A 999 21.90 30.36 12.49
N LEU A 1000 22.88 31.03 11.89
CA LEU A 1000 23.13 32.46 12.13
C LEU A 1000 21.94 33.32 11.70
N LYS A 1001 21.36 33.04 10.52
CA LYS A 1001 20.15 33.73 10.04
C LYS A 1001 18.97 33.51 10.97
N LEU A 1002 18.74 32.25 11.37
CA LEU A 1002 17.63 31.88 12.25
C LEU A 1002 17.77 32.53 13.63
N LYS A 1003 18.97 32.47 14.22
CA LYS A 1003 19.25 33.07 15.53
C LYS A 1003 19.14 34.59 15.51
N ALA A 1004 19.66 35.25 14.46
CA ALA A 1004 19.51 36.68 14.27
C ALA A 1004 18.02 37.07 14.13
N GLY A 1005 17.25 36.30 13.38
CA GLY A 1005 15.80 36.49 13.24
C GLY A 1005 15.05 36.34 14.57
N VAL A 1006 15.35 35.29 15.34
CA VAL A 1006 14.76 35.08 16.67
C VAL A 1006 15.10 36.24 17.61
N ILE A 1007 16.37 36.67 17.68
CA ILE A 1007 16.78 37.78 18.54
C ILE A 1007 16.07 39.09 18.14
N ALA A 1008 16.01 39.39 16.84
CA ALA A 1008 15.34 40.59 16.34
C ALA A 1008 13.83 40.57 16.67
N ALA A 1009 13.17 39.43 16.50
CA ALA A 1009 11.75 39.27 16.80
C ALA A 1009 11.45 39.31 18.31
N GLU A 1010 12.26 38.68 19.14
CA GLU A 1010 12.15 38.75 20.61
C GLU A 1010 12.32 40.21 21.10
N GLN A 1011 13.30 40.93 20.56
CA GLN A 1011 13.53 42.33 20.91
C GLN A 1011 12.38 43.24 20.45
N ALA A 1012 11.85 43.01 19.24
CA ALA A 1012 10.71 43.75 18.73
C ALA A 1012 9.44 43.52 19.58
N LEU A 1013 9.14 42.26 19.93
CA LEU A 1013 8.02 41.91 20.80
C LEU A 1013 8.19 42.52 22.20
N ARG A 1014 9.41 42.52 22.74
CA ARG A 1014 9.69 43.13 24.05
C ARG A 1014 9.46 44.64 24.04
N LEU A 1015 10.04 45.36 23.08
CA LEU A 1015 9.86 46.81 22.94
C LEU A 1015 8.39 47.19 22.72
N PHE A 1016 7.67 46.38 21.93
CA PHE A 1016 6.25 46.56 21.70
C PHE A 1016 5.44 46.34 22.99
N ARG A 1017 5.72 45.28 23.76
CA ARG A 1017 5.11 45.03 25.09
C ARG A 1017 5.36 46.16 26.07
N GLU A 1018 6.60 46.62 26.21
CA GLU A 1018 6.96 47.68 27.15
C GLU A 1018 6.22 49.00 26.84
N ARG A 1019 6.09 49.37 25.55
CA ARG A 1019 5.40 50.59 25.12
C ARG A 1019 3.91 50.57 25.45
N HIS A 1020 3.19 49.51 25.07
CA HIS A 1020 1.74 49.43 25.20
C HIS A 1020 1.27 49.02 26.62
N ARG A 1021 2.09 48.30 27.40
CA ARG A 1021 1.80 47.96 28.81
C ARG A 1021 1.68 49.20 29.70
N SER A 1022 2.56 50.20 29.49
CA SER A 1022 2.61 51.40 30.33
C SER A 1022 1.39 52.33 30.19
N ALA A 1023 0.73 52.31 29.04
CA ALA A 1023 -0.50 53.07 28.77
C ALA A 1023 -1.74 52.35 29.34
N MET A 1024 -1.88 51.05 29.06
CA MET A 1024 -2.98 50.22 29.57
C MET A 1024 -3.02 50.18 31.10
N MET A 1025 -1.88 49.96 31.77
CA MET A 1025 -1.82 49.90 33.24
C MET A 1025 -2.16 51.23 33.89
N ARG A 1026 -1.77 52.35 33.28
CA ARG A 1026 -2.14 53.69 33.75
C ARG A 1026 -3.65 53.89 33.68
N ARG A 1027 -4.27 53.54 32.54
CA ARG A 1027 -5.72 53.67 32.34
C ARG A 1027 -6.51 52.70 33.24
N ALA A 1028 -6.05 51.46 33.41
CA ALA A 1028 -6.65 50.49 34.34
C ALA A 1028 -6.54 50.98 35.79
N SER A 1029 -5.41 51.58 36.17
CA SER A 1029 -5.20 52.19 37.48
C SER A 1029 -6.16 53.35 37.75
N GLU A 1030 -6.35 54.24 36.78
CA GLU A 1030 -7.33 55.34 36.86
C GLU A 1030 -8.77 54.82 36.95
N THR A 1031 -9.11 53.82 36.13
CA THR A 1031 -10.45 53.20 36.10
C THR A 1031 -10.74 52.50 37.43
N PHE A 1032 -9.77 51.77 37.97
CA PHE A 1032 -9.90 51.06 39.24
C PHE A 1032 -10.02 52.01 40.42
N SER A 1033 -9.30 53.12 40.39
CA SER A 1033 -9.44 54.16 41.41
C SER A 1033 -10.83 54.79 41.40
N ARG A 1034 -11.38 55.05 40.22
CA ARG A 1034 -12.74 55.58 40.06
C ARG A 1034 -13.81 54.59 40.52
N ILE A 1035 -13.79 53.35 40.03
CA ILE A 1035 -14.84 52.37 40.35
C ILE A 1035 -14.88 52.01 41.84
N SER A 1036 -13.71 51.98 42.50
CA SER A 1036 -13.60 51.73 43.94
C SER A 1036 -13.94 52.95 44.80
N GLY A 1037 -14.24 54.11 44.21
CA GLY A 1037 -14.52 55.34 44.95
C GLY A 1037 -13.32 55.95 45.66
N GLY A 1038 -12.10 55.64 45.18
CA GLY A 1038 -10.86 56.13 45.75
C GLY A 1038 -10.30 55.27 46.89
N GLU A 1039 -10.91 54.13 47.24
CA GLU A 1039 -10.33 53.17 48.21
C GLU A 1039 -8.93 52.68 47.77
N TYR A 1040 -8.74 52.54 46.45
CA TYR A 1040 -7.47 52.20 45.83
C TYR A 1040 -6.99 53.35 44.94
N SER A 1041 -5.73 53.75 45.10
CA SER A 1041 -5.15 54.91 44.41
C SER A 1041 -4.46 54.51 43.10
N SER A 1042 -3.86 53.32 43.04
CA SER A 1042 -3.19 52.85 41.83
C SER A 1042 -3.04 51.34 41.72
N LEU A 1043 -2.75 50.89 40.50
CA LEU A 1043 -2.33 49.51 40.19
C LEU A 1043 -0.85 49.50 39.82
N SER A 1044 -0.12 48.53 40.34
CA SER A 1044 1.29 48.27 40.00
C SER A 1044 1.51 46.80 39.71
N ALA A 1045 2.57 46.48 38.96
CA ALA A 1045 2.95 45.10 38.64
C ALA A 1045 4.34 44.80 39.21
N GLN A 1046 4.49 43.67 39.88
CA GLN A 1046 5.78 43.20 40.39
C GLN A 1046 6.17 41.88 39.70
N ALA A 1047 7.36 41.83 39.12
CA ALA A 1047 7.89 40.62 38.49
C ALA A 1047 8.69 39.80 39.51
N ASP A 1048 8.35 38.52 39.67
CA ASP A 1048 9.12 37.54 40.44
C ASP A 1048 9.28 36.24 39.63
N LYS A 1049 10.52 35.75 39.50
CA LYS A 1049 10.89 34.54 38.72
C LYS A 1049 10.26 34.41 37.32
N GLY A 1050 10.02 35.53 36.64
CA GLY A 1050 9.43 35.55 35.29
C GLY A 1050 7.90 35.49 35.27
N GLN A 1051 7.23 35.51 36.42
CA GLN A 1051 5.79 35.71 36.57
C GLN A 1051 5.52 37.12 37.12
N GLU A 1052 4.51 37.79 36.59
CA GLU A 1052 4.13 39.16 37.02
C GLU A 1052 2.85 39.12 37.85
N PHE A 1053 2.86 39.75 39.02
CA PHE A 1053 1.74 39.84 39.94
C PHE A 1053 1.16 41.27 39.97
N LEU A 1054 -0.18 41.39 39.89
CA LEU A 1054 -0.87 42.67 40.04
C LEU A 1054 -1.07 43.03 41.51
N ILE A 1055 -0.73 44.28 41.84
CA ILE A 1055 -0.76 44.84 43.19
C ILE A 1055 -1.64 46.08 43.19
N ALA A 1056 -2.68 46.06 44.03
CA ALA A 1056 -3.55 47.19 44.27
C ALA A 1056 -3.04 48.01 45.46
N ASN A 1057 -2.74 49.29 45.20
CA ASN A 1057 -2.24 50.21 46.21
C ASN A 1057 -3.43 50.93 46.87
N ALA A 1058 -3.60 50.74 48.18
CA ALA A 1058 -4.68 51.39 48.93
C ALA A 1058 -4.37 52.88 49.14
N ALA A 1059 -5.40 53.73 49.14
CA ALA A 1059 -5.23 55.17 49.34
C ALA A 1059 -4.74 55.55 50.76
N ALA A 1060 -5.07 54.72 51.77
CA ALA A 1060 -4.64 54.90 53.16
C ALA A 1060 -3.19 54.46 53.44
N GLY A 1061 -2.45 54.01 52.42
CA GLY A 1061 -1.13 53.39 52.56
C GLY A 1061 -1.20 51.87 52.69
N GLY A 1062 -0.22 51.19 52.10
CA GLY A 1062 -0.17 49.72 51.99
C GLY A 1062 -0.59 49.19 50.61
N SER A 1063 -0.14 47.98 50.31
CA SER A 1063 -0.38 47.30 49.04
C SER A 1063 -1.01 45.93 49.29
N LYS A 1064 -2.09 45.61 48.57
CA LYS A 1064 -2.70 44.28 48.60
C LYS A 1064 -2.43 43.57 47.29
N LEU A 1065 -2.01 42.30 47.38
CA LEU A 1065 -2.03 41.43 46.21
C LEU A 1065 -3.49 41.20 45.81
N ALA A 1066 -3.73 40.92 44.53
CA ALA A 1066 -5.09 40.67 44.04
C ALA A 1066 -5.81 39.53 44.79
N ARG A 1067 -5.05 38.58 45.39
CA ARG A 1067 -5.58 37.53 46.27
C ARG A 1067 -6.13 37.98 47.61
N ASP A 1068 -5.68 39.14 48.09
CA ASP A 1068 -6.09 39.71 49.38
C ASP A 1068 -7.26 40.70 49.21
N LEU A 1069 -7.83 40.81 48.00
CA LEU A 1069 -9.01 41.62 47.68
C LEU A 1069 -10.30 40.81 47.86
N SER A 1070 -11.39 41.50 48.26
CA SER A 1070 -12.72 40.89 48.32
C SER A 1070 -13.21 40.48 46.93
N LYS A 1071 -14.16 39.51 46.85
CA LYS A 1071 -14.74 39.04 45.57
C LYS A 1071 -15.22 40.21 44.70
N GLY A 1072 -16.02 41.11 45.26
CA GLY A 1072 -16.53 42.30 44.54
C GLY A 1072 -15.42 43.29 44.11
N THR A 1073 -14.39 43.49 44.93
CA THR A 1073 -13.25 44.34 44.55
C THR A 1073 -12.40 43.70 43.44
N ARG A 1074 -12.29 42.37 43.38
CA ARG A 1074 -11.64 41.67 42.26
C ARG A 1074 -12.43 41.81 40.97
N PHE A 1075 -13.75 41.76 41.04
CA PHE A 1075 -14.62 41.94 39.86
C PHE A 1075 -14.49 43.36 39.30
N GLN A 1076 -14.42 44.36 40.19
CA GLN A 1076 -14.11 45.74 39.82
C GLN A 1076 -12.73 45.90 39.18
N LEU A 1077 -11.71 45.23 39.71
CA LEU A 1077 -10.36 45.23 39.13
C LEU A 1077 -10.38 44.63 37.72
N TYR A 1078 -11.05 43.50 37.55
CA TYR A 1078 -11.19 42.85 36.25
C TYR A 1078 -11.97 43.72 35.25
N LEU A 1079 -13.09 44.31 35.67
CA LEU A 1079 -13.85 45.26 34.85
C LEU A 1079 -12.99 46.48 34.48
N SER A 1080 -12.15 46.98 35.40
CA SER A 1080 -11.25 48.10 35.14
C SER A 1080 -10.19 47.77 34.08
N LEU A 1081 -9.65 46.56 34.13
CA LEU A 1081 -8.73 46.05 33.10
C LEU A 1081 -9.43 45.92 31.73
N ARG A 1082 -10.69 45.47 31.72
CA ARG A 1082 -11.51 45.33 30.50
C ARG A 1082 -11.81 46.67 29.85
N ILE A 1083 -12.25 47.66 30.64
CA ILE A 1083 -12.51 49.01 30.16
C ILE A 1083 -11.21 49.64 29.62
N ALA A 1084 -10.09 49.49 30.33
CA ALA A 1084 -8.80 49.97 29.85
C ALA A 1084 -8.37 49.31 28.54
N GLY A 1085 -8.52 47.98 28.44
CA GLY A 1085 -8.23 47.22 27.22
C GLY A 1085 -9.13 47.61 26.05
N TYR A 1086 -10.42 47.85 26.30
CA TYR A 1086 -11.36 48.32 25.28
C TYR A 1086 -10.93 49.67 24.69
N HIS A 1087 -10.51 50.61 25.53
CA HIS A 1087 -10.00 51.90 25.08
C HIS A 1087 -8.68 51.82 24.32
N GLU A 1088 -7.78 50.89 24.68
CA GLU A 1088 -6.55 50.66 23.91
C GLU A 1088 -6.86 50.09 22.52
N VAL A 1089 -7.81 49.15 22.42
CA VAL A 1089 -8.27 48.64 21.11
C VAL A 1089 -8.93 49.76 20.31
N ALA A 1090 -9.74 50.61 20.95
CA ALA A 1090 -10.37 51.76 20.31
C ALA A 1090 -9.40 52.79 19.75
N ALA A 1091 -8.23 52.95 20.39
CA ALA A 1091 -7.18 53.84 19.91
C ALA A 1091 -6.43 53.26 18.70
N ALA A 1092 -6.35 51.93 18.59
CA ALA A 1092 -5.56 51.24 17.56
C ALA A 1092 -6.36 50.85 16.31
N ARG A 1093 -7.67 50.58 16.45
CA ARG A 1093 -8.53 50.07 15.38
C ARG A 1093 -10.00 50.37 15.64
N GLU A 1094 -10.85 50.10 14.64
CA GLU A 1094 -12.31 50.12 14.79
C GLU A 1094 -12.74 49.14 15.91
N THR A 1095 -13.53 49.62 16.88
CA THR A 1095 -14.02 48.83 18.02
C THR A 1095 -15.18 47.92 17.65
N LEU A 1096 -15.42 46.91 18.48
CA LEU A 1096 -16.60 46.04 18.40
C LEU A 1096 -17.59 46.42 19.52
N PRO A 1097 -18.89 46.09 19.39
CA PRO A 1097 -19.87 46.33 20.44
C PRO A 1097 -19.48 45.59 21.73
N PHE A 1098 -19.47 46.29 22.86
CA PHE A 1098 -19.26 45.64 24.14
C PHE A 1098 -20.59 45.25 24.77
N ILE A 1099 -20.72 44.00 25.20
CA ILE A 1099 -21.96 43.49 25.80
C ILE A 1099 -21.67 42.97 27.20
N ALA A 1100 -22.45 43.39 28.18
CA ALA A 1100 -22.33 42.92 29.56
C ALA A 1100 -23.68 42.38 30.05
N ASP A 1101 -23.74 41.11 30.46
CA ASP A 1101 -24.95 40.43 30.97
C ASP A 1101 -24.85 40.28 32.50
N ASP A 1102 -25.60 41.12 33.22
CA ASP A 1102 -25.84 41.04 34.66
C ASP A 1102 -24.61 41.06 35.61
N ILE A 1103 -23.50 41.65 35.17
CA ILE A 1103 -22.22 41.66 35.89
C ILE A 1103 -22.19 42.47 37.22
N MET A 1104 -23.28 43.14 37.59
CA MET A 1104 -23.33 44.06 38.74
C MET A 1104 -23.98 43.48 40.00
N GLU A 1105 -24.36 42.20 40.04
CA GLU A 1105 -25.01 41.60 41.22
C GLU A 1105 -24.20 41.77 42.51
N THR A 1106 -22.86 41.73 42.41
CA THR A 1106 -21.95 41.84 43.57
C THR A 1106 -21.56 43.28 43.93
N PHE A 1107 -22.15 44.29 43.28
CA PHE A 1107 -21.80 45.70 43.42
C PHE A 1107 -22.89 46.38 44.26
N ASP A 1108 -22.51 47.19 45.25
CA ASP A 1108 -23.47 48.08 45.89
C ASP A 1108 -23.89 49.23 44.96
N ASP A 1109 -24.99 49.92 45.26
CA ASP A 1109 -25.57 50.98 44.43
C ASP A 1109 -24.53 52.07 44.07
N GLY A 1110 -23.64 52.42 45.00
CA GLY A 1110 -22.60 53.42 44.77
C GLY A 1110 -21.55 52.94 43.78
N ARG A 1111 -21.13 51.68 43.87
CA ARG A 1111 -20.19 51.04 42.94
C ARG A 1111 -20.83 50.80 41.57
N ALA A 1112 -22.09 50.37 41.53
CA ALA A 1112 -22.86 50.22 40.30
C ALA A 1112 -23.01 51.55 39.56
N GLY A 1113 -23.30 52.65 40.28
CA GLY A 1113 -23.34 54.00 39.71
C GLY A 1113 -22.03 54.41 39.04
N ARG A 1114 -20.89 54.24 39.73
CA ARG A 1114 -19.57 54.55 39.17
C ARG A 1114 -19.18 53.62 38.00
N ALA A 1115 -19.63 52.36 38.03
CA ALA A 1115 -19.44 51.45 36.91
C ALA A 1115 -20.23 51.91 35.68
N PHE A 1116 -21.47 52.42 35.84
CA PHE A 1116 -22.23 53.02 34.75
C PHE A 1116 -21.60 54.31 34.22
N GLU A 1117 -21.01 55.16 35.07
CA GLU A 1117 -20.25 56.33 34.62
C GLU A 1117 -19.07 55.92 33.71
N LEU A 1118 -18.32 54.90 34.13
CA LEU A 1118 -17.19 54.39 33.34
C LEU A 1118 -17.64 53.70 32.04
N MET A 1119 -18.77 52.99 32.06
CA MET A 1119 -19.36 52.43 30.84
C MET A 1119 -19.92 53.51 29.92
N ALA A 1120 -20.42 54.63 30.45
CA ALA A 1120 -20.82 55.78 29.65
C ALA A 1120 -19.62 56.45 28.99
N ASP A 1121 -18.48 56.55 29.69
CA ASP A 1121 -17.21 57.01 29.10
C ASP A 1121 -16.73 56.06 27.99
N MET A 1122 -16.84 54.76 28.22
CA MET A 1122 -16.55 53.73 27.22
C MET A 1122 -17.50 53.83 26.01
N ALA A 1123 -18.76 54.15 26.25
CA ALA A 1123 -19.79 54.33 25.23
C ALA A 1123 -19.56 55.55 24.32
N ARG A 1124 -18.62 56.44 24.66
CA ARG A 1124 -18.22 57.56 23.79
C ARG A 1124 -17.33 57.13 22.63
N VAL A 1125 -16.65 55.98 22.75
CA VAL A 1125 -15.69 55.48 21.74
C VAL A 1125 -16.17 54.22 21.01
N GLY A 1126 -17.26 53.61 21.47
CA GLY A 1126 -17.90 52.48 20.80
C GLY A 1126 -19.22 52.12 21.50
N GLN A 1127 -19.94 51.15 20.97
CA GLN A 1127 -21.26 50.79 21.50
C GLN A 1127 -21.14 49.93 22.76
N VAL A 1128 -21.93 50.25 23.79
CA VAL A 1128 -22.01 49.47 25.04
C VAL A 1128 -23.46 49.05 25.28
N ILE A 1129 -23.69 47.74 25.43
CA ILE A 1129 -25.01 47.14 25.67
C ILE A 1129 -24.96 46.39 27.00
N TYR A 1130 -25.73 46.84 27.98
CA TYR A 1130 -25.84 46.19 29.28
C TYR A 1130 -27.19 45.49 29.41
N LEU A 1131 -27.19 44.20 29.70
CA LEU A 1131 -28.40 43.39 29.90
C LEU A 1131 -28.60 43.19 31.40
N THR A 1132 -29.81 43.41 31.92
CA THR A 1132 -30.08 43.18 33.35
C THR A 1132 -31.54 42.82 33.63
N HIS A 1133 -31.77 42.12 34.74
CA HIS A 1133 -33.10 41.87 35.28
C HIS A 1133 -33.46 42.78 36.46
N HIS A 1134 -32.53 43.59 36.95
CA HIS A 1134 -32.73 44.45 38.10
C HIS A 1134 -33.24 45.83 37.69
N GLU A 1135 -34.50 46.14 38.02
CA GLU A 1135 -35.11 47.42 37.63
C GLU A 1135 -34.42 48.62 38.30
N HIS A 1136 -33.97 48.49 39.55
CA HIS A 1136 -33.27 49.57 40.26
C HIS A 1136 -31.96 50.00 39.57
N LEU A 1137 -31.26 49.10 38.87
CA LEU A 1137 -30.05 49.44 38.10
C LEU A 1137 -30.36 50.38 36.92
N CYS A 1138 -31.58 50.33 36.38
CA CYS A 1138 -32.01 51.26 35.33
C CYS A 1138 -32.08 52.71 35.86
N ASP A 1139 -32.53 52.89 37.09
CA ASP A 1139 -32.63 54.21 37.71
C ASP A 1139 -31.25 54.75 38.11
N ILE A 1140 -30.38 53.86 38.61
CA ILE A 1140 -28.97 54.19 38.88
C ILE A 1140 -28.26 54.59 37.57
N ALA A 1141 -28.48 53.85 36.48
CA ALA A 1141 -27.89 54.16 35.19
C ALA A 1141 -28.39 55.49 34.61
N ARG A 1142 -29.68 55.83 34.75
CA ARG A 1142 -30.21 57.16 34.36
C ARG A 1142 -29.57 58.29 35.15
N THR A 1143 -29.27 58.04 36.43
CA THR A 1143 -28.60 59.01 37.29
C THR A 1143 -27.14 59.22 36.86
N ALA A 1144 -26.43 58.12 36.58
CA ALA A 1144 -25.04 58.15 36.13
C ALA A 1144 -24.88 58.67 34.69
N CYS A 1145 -25.82 58.35 33.80
CA CYS A 1145 -25.84 58.74 32.40
C CYS A 1145 -27.27 59.10 31.96
N PRO A 1146 -27.67 60.38 32.03
CA PRO A 1146 -29.03 60.81 31.65
C PRO A 1146 -29.41 60.52 30.19
N GLU A 1147 -28.41 60.33 29.31
CA GLU A 1147 -28.59 60.04 27.89
C GLU A 1147 -28.68 58.53 27.58
N VAL A 1148 -28.66 57.65 28.59
CA VAL A 1148 -28.79 56.20 28.41
C VAL A 1148 -30.11 55.81 27.76
N THR A 1149 -30.07 54.92 26.78
CA THR A 1149 -31.28 54.40 26.14
C THR A 1149 -31.67 53.06 26.78
N ILE A 1150 -32.89 52.97 27.30
CA ILE A 1150 -33.38 51.75 27.97
C ILE A 1150 -34.43 51.06 27.10
N HIS A 1151 -34.13 49.83 26.72
CA HIS A 1151 -34.98 48.91 25.98
C HIS A 1151 -35.65 47.94 26.95
N ARG A 1152 -36.97 47.73 26.82
CA ARG A 1152 -37.71 46.77 27.64
C ARG A 1152 -38.07 45.54 26.82
N LEU A 1153 -37.59 44.37 27.26
CA LEU A 1153 -37.73 43.09 26.56
C LEU A 1153 -39.06 42.39 26.80
#